data_AF-A0A381P1J0-F1
#
_entry.id   AF-A0A381P1J0-F1
#
_cell.length_a   1.000
_cell.length_b   1.000
_cell.length_c   1.000
_cell.angle_alpha   90.00
_cell.angle_beta   90.00
_cell.angle_gamma   90.00
#
_symmetry.space_group_name_H-M   'P 1'
#
loop_
_entity.id
_entity.type
_entity.pdbx_description
1 polymer ?
#
loop_
_entity_poly.entity_id
_entity_poly.type
_entity_poly.pdbx_seq_one_letter_code
_entity_poly.pdbx_strand_id
1 'polypeptide(L)'
;MALIDDRGRLFGRINLIDIAAALVILLLLPLGYGAYQLFRTPPPEILTIEPGTLTQGSDFSVTLEGRYLQPFLRAVVGPLEAELLVQTPTRATIKLPDTLGPGSHDLVLYDVSREVARHPAAVTIEAPLGAPPPPPLPPPTLLQMRVLGAFTGLDRERTAMPVRAETFGTEGEIGAGEILAVAPAEREAMELGGFPPLARSDGDTVRVVALVRVWCELTGNDCRIGGTNVVPGESLGIVRGDDERTRFEVMELYLPSTELQTEVTVMGAFVGLDAVQADRISGLDESSEVSSDSWGRVLSLGRLEPENIQLTGGVRAGTTGKNRIPALVSIHCAIVDQQCWLGSQVVGPGERLAIPTGEGIVWFEITELYPAAMTAFPPPPPVLEIRVLGAFTGLDPADPATPERSETFGTEGEVGSGEIIAVAPVEREALDLAGVPSVARGDLDTVRVVALVRVRCALVDNNCRVGGALVVPGTALDIVRGNESFSFRVMELYRSPIELQAEVTVMGAFVGLDDARADRISGLDESSDAASDSWGRVLSLGRPEPENLELTGGVRAGITGKHRVRGLVAIRCAIVGHECWRGNKVVGPGERLALPTSEGIVWFEVTENYPAANDRLVELKVSGAFVGLEREQAQKLGTMTLSDQPNHPWGKILGVAPPVLETVELREDSGVFSAGTTGKFKVEALVAVRCLVSGTECRLGSTLIGPEAMLSIPTPEGLLLFDATEIQPAETTLVDITVRSATDRTILSLVRNGLSMEQVEAQQGRQTPSGVTLLAVGEIEEETTLRTSYGAYSWEQPGVVVSVILRVPAHQTVSGWQYGLGTDTFVPLRAGEAFRYTRPSYVLAGVITSVEVASVDQGNTGR
;
A
#
# COMPACT_ATOMS: atom_id res chain seq x y z
N MET A 1 59.61 -20.85 -20.47
CA MET A 1 58.73 -20.42 -19.35
C MET A 1 57.60 -21.43 -19.29
N ALA A 2 57.37 -22.05 -18.12
CA ALA A 2 56.30 -23.02 -17.97
C ALA A 2 54.93 -22.31 -18.12
N LEU A 3 54.03 -22.90 -18.89
CA LEU A 3 52.69 -22.35 -19.16
C LEU A 3 51.83 -22.30 -17.89
N ILE A 4 52.11 -23.18 -16.94
CA ILE A 4 51.47 -23.32 -15.64
C ILE A 4 52.61 -23.34 -14.60
N ASP A 5 52.52 -22.48 -13.58
CA ASP A 5 53.51 -22.46 -12.49
C ASP A 5 53.25 -23.54 -11.42
N ASP A 6 54.20 -23.74 -10.51
CA ASP A 6 54.13 -24.73 -9.43
C ASP A 6 52.98 -24.49 -8.42
N ARG A 7 52.26 -23.36 -8.56
CA ARG A 7 51.07 -23.00 -7.78
C ARG A 7 49.79 -23.15 -8.59
N GLY A 8 49.85 -23.75 -9.78
CA GLY A 8 48.69 -23.99 -10.63
C GLY A 8 48.16 -22.74 -11.35
N ARG A 9 48.98 -21.69 -11.51
CA ARG A 9 48.54 -20.43 -12.17
C ARG A 9 48.96 -20.43 -13.64
N LEU A 10 48.02 -20.13 -14.52
CA LEU A 10 48.29 -19.85 -15.94
C LEU A 10 48.90 -18.46 -16.06
N PHE A 11 50.09 -18.37 -16.67
CA PHE A 11 50.87 -17.14 -16.85
C PHE A 11 51.14 -16.34 -15.54
N GLY A 12 51.12 -17.00 -14.37
CA GLY A 12 51.40 -16.39 -13.06
C GLY A 12 50.35 -15.39 -12.55
N ARG A 13 49.26 -15.16 -13.29
CA ARG A 13 48.25 -14.14 -12.97
C ARG A 13 46.86 -14.68 -12.68
N ILE A 14 46.46 -15.79 -13.31
CA ILE A 14 45.07 -16.28 -13.23
C ILE A 14 45.07 -17.70 -12.64
N ASN A 15 44.26 -17.89 -11.61
CA ASN A 15 44.07 -19.20 -10.98
C ASN A 15 43.29 -20.12 -11.94
N LEU A 16 43.75 -21.37 -12.11
CA LEU A 16 43.10 -22.35 -12.97
C LEU A 16 41.63 -22.59 -12.58
N ILE A 17 41.34 -22.51 -11.27
CA ILE A 17 39.99 -22.69 -10.72
C ILE A 17 39.05 -21.59 -11.21
N ASP A 18 39.51 -20.33 -11.26
CA ASP A 18 38.70 -19.20 -11.70
C ASP A 18 38.36 -19.29 -13.19
N ILE A 19 39.30 -19.80 -14.01
CA ILE A 19 39.07 -20.05 -15.44
C ILE A 19 38.03 -21.16 -15.63
N ALA A 20 38.13 -22.25 -14.85
CA ALA A 20 37.16 -23.34 -14.90
C ALA A 20 35.75 -22.86 -14.48
N ALA A 21 35.65 -22.07 -13.41
CA ALA A 21 34.39 -21.49 -12.96
C ALA A 21 33.79 -20.54 -14.02
N ALA A 22 34.62 -19.67 -14.62
CA ALA A 22 34.18 -18.77 -15.69
C ALA A 22 33.65 -19.54 -16.91
N LEU A 23 34.32 -20.63 -17.32
CA LEU A 23 33.86 -21.50 -18.41
C LEU A 23 32.53 -22.18 -18.08
N VAL A 24 32.35 -22.65 -16.85
CA VAL A 24 31.08 -23.26 -16.41
C VAL A 24 29.95 -22.23 -16.44
N ILE A 25 30.16 -21.01 -15.93
CA ILE A 25 29.16 -19.94 -15.98
C ILE A 25 28.81 -19.60 -17.44
N LEU A 26 29.82 -19.49 -18.30
CA LEU A 26 29.63 -19.18 -19.72
C LEU A 26 28.88 -20.28 -20.47
N LEU A 27 29.00 -21.55 -20.03
CA LEU A 27 28.21 -22.67 -20.51
C LEU A 27 26.77 -22.68 -19.95
N LEU A 28 26.59 -22.29 -18.69
CA LEU A 28 25.27 -22.26 -18.04
C LEU A 28 24.37 -21.14 -18.59
N LEU A 29 24.92 -20.02 -19.05
CA LEU A 29 24.14 -18.92 -19.63
C LEU A 29 23.28 -19.33 -20.83
N PRO A 30 23.80 -19.95 -21.91
CA PRO A 30 22.96 -20.39 -23.03
C PRO A 30 22.02 -21.53 -22.65
N LEU A 31 22.38 -22.40 -21.69
CA LEU A 31 21.49 -23.45 -21.17
C LEU A 31 20.31 -22.84 -20.40
N GLY A 32 20.58 -21.86 -19.53
CA GLY A 32 19.56 -21.12 -18.79
C GLY A 32 18.66 -20.31 -19.73
N TYR A 33 19.24 -19.65 -20.74
CA TYR A 33 18.46 -18.96 -21.76
C TYR A 33 17.61 -19.91 -22.61
N GLY A 34 18.17 -21.07 -22.98
CA GLY A 34 17.44 -22.13 -23.70
C GLY A 34 16.29 -22.69 -22.89
N ALA A 35 16.50 -22.96 -21.60
CA ALA A 35 15.45 -23.37 -20.67
C ALA A 35 14.38 -22.27 -20.54
N TYR A 36 14.79 -21.01 -20.36
CA TYR A 36 13.85 -19.88 -20.29
C TYR A 36 13.00 -19.79 -21.56
N GLN A 37 13.60 -19.86 -22.75
CA GLN A 37 12.84 -19.83 -24.01
C GLN A 37 11.92 -21.05 -24.18
N LEU A 38 12.32 -22.22 -23.69
CA LEU A 38 11.52 -23.44 -23.78
C LEU A 38 10.33 -23.44 -22.83
N PHE A 39 10.47 -22.85 -21.64
CA PHE A 39 9.44 -22.82 -20.59
C PHE A 39 8.69 -21.49 -20.50
N ARG A 40 9.01 -20.49 -21.34
CA ARG A 40 8.26 -19.24 -21.39
C ARG A 40 6.88 -19.50 -21.98
N THR A 41 5.86 -19.21 -21.19
CA THR A 41 4.48 -19.27 -21.67
C THR A 41 4.25 -18.14 -22.68
N PRO A 42 3.81 -18.43 -23.91
CA PRO A 42 3.43 -17.40 -24.88
C PRO A 42 2.23 -16.59 -24.35
N PRO A 43 2.13 -15.30 -24.73
CA PRO A 43 1.01 -14.46 -24.31
C PRO A 43 -0.32 -15.02 -24.85
N PRO A 44 -1.43 -14.91 -24.09
CA PRO A 44 -2.74 -15.34 -24.55
C PRO A 44 -3.20 -14.50 -25.74
N GLU A 45 -3.88 -15.15 -26.69
CA GLU A 45 -4.47 -14.52 -27.87
C GLU A 45 -5.97 -14.79 -27.89
N ILE A 46 -6.78 -13.75 -28.09
CA ILE A 46 -8.24 -13.85 -28.22
C ILE A 46 -8.57 -13.99 -29.71
N LEU A 47 -9.24 -15.07 -30.09
CA LEU A 47 -9.62 -15.32 -31.49
C LEU A 47 -11.08 -14.93 -31.77
N THR A 48 -12.02 -15.41 -30.97
CA THR A 48 -13.46 -15.16 -31.14
C THR A 48 -14.19 -15.16 -29.80
N ILE A 49 -15.36 -14.49 -29.78
CA ILE A 49 -16.26 -14.41 -28.63
C ILE A 49 -17.69 -14.68 -29.12
N GLU A 50 -18.35 -15.69 -28.56
CA GLU A 50 -19.69 -16.11 -28.96
C GLU A 50 -20.61 -16.33 -27.76
N PRO A 51 -21.81 -15.69 -27.70
CA PRO A 51 -22.33 -14.70 -28.63
C PRO A 51 -21.70 -13.30 -28.41
N GLY A 52 -21.50 -12.54 -29.49
CA GLY A 52 -21.03 -11.15 -29.42
C GLY A 52 -22.14 -10.12 -29.11
N THR A 53 -23.41 -10.52 -29.20
CA THR A 53 -24.59 -9.70 -28.89
C THR A 53 -25.50 -10.43 -27.92
N LEU A 54 -25.84 -9.79 -26.80
CA LEU A 54 -26.69 -10.34 -25.75
C LEU A 54 -27.83 -9.38 -25.43
N THR A 55 -29.02 -9.90 -25.18
CA THR A 55 -30.12 -9.12 -24.61
C THR A 55 -30.02 -9.13 -23.09
N GLN A 56 -30.32 -8.00 -22.46
CA GLN A 56 -30.24 -7.87 -21.00
C GLN A 56 -31.19 -8.88 -20.30
N GLY A 57 -30.66 -9.89 -19.59
CA GLY A 57 -31.48 -11.00 -19.05
C GLY A 57 -30.70 -12.07 -18.26
N SER A 58 -31.37 -13.10 -17.75
CA SER A 58 -30.86 -13.98 -16.68
C SER A 58 -29.92 -15.14 -17.10
N ASP A 59 -29.08 -14.97 -18.13
CA ASP A 59 -28.04 -15.96 -18.52
C ASP A 59 -26.88 -15.27 -19.29
N PHE A 60 -26.16 -14.37 -18.60
CA PHE A 60 -25.03 -13.63 -19.16
C PHE A 60 -23.73 -14.45 -19.20
N SER A 61 -23.60 -15.34 -20.19
CA SER A 61 -22.31 -15.99 -20.45
C SER A 61 -21.91 -15.93 -21.91
N VAL A 62 -20.62 -15.69 -22.15
CA VAL A 62 -20.00 -15.74 -23.47
C VAL A 62 -18.89 -16.76 -23.50
N THR A 63 -18.75 -17.47 -24.61
CA THR A 63 -17.64 -18.39 -24.86
C THR A 63 -16.52 -17.64 -25.55
N LEU A 64 -15.33 -17.69 -24.97
CA LEU A 64 -14.09 -17.16 -25.50
C LEU A 64 -13.31 -18.29 -26.18
N GLU A 65 -13.02 -18.18 -27.47
CA GLU A 65 -12.01 -19.00 -28.12
C GLU A 65 -10.71 -18.22 -28.27
N GLY A 66 -9.59 -18.89 -27.98
CA GLY A 66 -8.28 -18.24 -27.95
C GLY A 66 -7.14 -19.22 -28.10
N ARG A 67 -5.93 -18.75 -27.79
CA ARG A 67 -4.74 -19.58 -27.64
C ARG A 67 -4.04 -19.22 -26.34
N TYR A 68 -3.46 -20.23 -25.71
CA TYR A 68 -2.69 -20.08 -24.48
C TYR A 68 -3.49 -19.45 -23.33
N LEU A 69 -4.80 -19.73 -23.27
CA LEU A 69 -5.66 -19.33 -22.16
C LEU A 69 -5.24 -20.10 -20.90
N GLN A 70 -5.03 -19.39 -19.80
CA GLN A 70 -4.55 -19.94 -18.53
C GLN A 70 -5.57 -19.72 -17.41
N PRO A 71 -5.74 -20.68 -16.47
CA PRO A 71 -6.77 -20.57 -15.42
C PRO A 71 -6.62 -19.39 -14.46
N PHE A 72 -5.44 -18.77 -14.40
CA PHE A 72 -5.15 -17.64 -13.51
C PHE A 72 -5.30 -16.27 -14.19
N LEU A 73 -5.72 -16.23 -15.45
CA LEU A 73 -6.06 -14.96 -16.12
C LEU A 73 -7.31 -14.34 -15.50
N ARG A 74 -7.31 -13.02 -15.37
CA ARG A 74 -8.49 -12.23 -14.96
C ARG A 74 -9.11 -11.57 -16.18
N ALA A 75 -10.43 -11.65 -16.32
CA ALA A 75 -11.17 -11.01 -17.39
C ALA A 75 -11.87 -9.74 -16.88
N VAL A 76 -11.80 -8.66 -17.65
CA VAL A 76 -12.51 -7.41 -17.38
C VAL A 76 -13.31 -7.06 -18.63
N VAL A 77 -14.61 -6.78 -18.46
CA VAL A 77 -15.51 -6.38 -19.54
C VAL A 77 -16.03 -4.97 -19.26
N GLY A 78 -15.67 -4.02 -20.12
CA GLY A 78 -15.87 -2.60 -19.84
C GLY A 78 -15.12 -2.18 -18.55
N PRO A 79 -15.79 -1.56 -17.56
CA PRO A 79 -15.19 -1.21 -16.27
C PRO A 79 -15.31 -2.32 -15.20
N LEU A 80 -15.93 -3.46 -15.50
CA LEU A 80 -16.30 -4.47 -14.51
C LEU A 80 -15.48 -5.76 -14.65
N GLU A 81 -15.06 -6.33 -13.52
CA GLU A 81 -14.42 -7.65 -13.49
C GLU A 81 -15.43 -8.77 -13.75
N ALA A 82 -15.05 -9.73 -14.58
CA ALA A 82 -15.88 -10.85 -15.01
C ALA A 82 -15.24 -12.21 -14.65
N GLU A 83 -16.06 -13.20 -14.30
CA GLU A 83 -15.57 -14.53 -13.93
C GLU A 83 -15.11 -15.29 -15.18
N LEU A 84 -13.82 -15.63 -15.27
CA LEU A 84 -13.24 -16.40 -16.38
C LEU A 84 -13.07 -17.87 -15.99
N LEU A 85 -13.79 -18.76 -16.65
CA LEU A 85 -13.73 -20.20 -16.47
C LEU A 85 -13.02 -20.86 -17.66
N VAL A 86 -11.72 -21.11 -17.52
CA VAL A 86 -10.90 -21.75 -18.57
C VAL A 86 -11.17 -23.25 -18.60
N GLN A 87 -11.71 -23.73 -19.72
CA GLN A 87 -11.99 -25.15 -19.94
C GLN A 87 -10.78 -25.86 -20.56
N THR A 88 -10.12 -25.19 -21.51
CA THR A 88 -8.91 -25.66 -22.20
C THR A 88 -8.02 -24.47 -22.54
N PRO A 89 -6.74 -24.68 -22.92
CA PRO A 89 -5.88 -23.58 -23.38
C PRO A 89 -6.38 -22.83 -24.62
N THR A 90 -7.45 -23.31 -25.26
CA THR A 90 -8.05 -22.68 -26.44
C THR A 90 -9.50 -22.25 -26.23
N ARG A 91 -10.11 -22.54 -25.07
CA ARG A 91 -11.53 -22.26 -24.81
C ARG A 91 -11.78 -21.91 -23.35
N ALA A 92 -12.50 -20.82 -23.13
CA ALA A 92 -12.96 -20.39 -21.81
C ALA A 92 -14.41 -19.89 -21.88
N THR A 93 -15.08 -19.81 -20.74
CA THR A 93 -16.38 -19.19 -20.60
C THR A 93 -16.24 -17.99 -19.67
N ILE A 94 -16.79 -16.84 -20.06
CA ILE A 94 -16.84 -15.63 -19.26
C ILE A 94 -18.27 -15.45 -18.79
N LYS A 95 -18.49 -15.34 -17.47
CA LYS A 95 -19.78 -14.89 -16.95
C LYS A 95 -19.74 -13.37 -16.77
N LEU A 96 -20.63 -12.67 -17.45
CA LEU A 96 -20.68 -11.21 -17.38
C LEU A 96 -21.46 -10.78 -16.13
N PRO A 97 -21.13 -9.63 -15.53
CA PRO A 97 -21.89 -9.09 -14.41
C PRO A 97 -23.29 -8.64 -14.83
N ASP A 98 -24.30 -8.91 -14.00
CA ASP A 98 -25.70 -8.49 -14.24
C ASP A 98 -25.88 -6.95 -14.28
N THR A 99 -24.89 -6.21 -13.77
CA THR A 99 -24.84 -4.74 -13.74
C THR A 99 -24.28 -4.13 -15.01
N LEU A 100 -23.89 -4.93 -16.02
CA LEU A 100 -23.38 -4.44 -17.29
C LEU A 100 -24.52 -3.80 -18.11
N GLY A 101 -24.46 -2.48 -18.31
CA GLY A 101 -25.49 -1.70 -19.02
C GLY A 101 -25.53 -1.93 -20.54
N PRO A 102 -26.60 -1.49 -21.23
CA PRO A 102 -26.71 -1.56 -22.68
C PRO A 102 -25.59 -0.76 -23.36
N GLY A 103 -25.01 -1.29 -24.45
CA GLY A 103 -23.87 -0.71 -25.14
C GLY A 103 -22.82 -1.74 -25.57
N SER A 104 -21.78 -1.28 -26.27
CA SER A 104 -20.64 -2.12 -26.70
C SER A 104 -19.50 -2.00 -25.68
N HIS A 105 -18.97 -3.15 -25.25
CA HIS A 105 -17.97 -3.27 -24.19
C HIS A 105 -16.74 -4.04 -24.67
N ASP A 106 -15.55 -3.55 -24.29
CA ASP A 106 -14.27 -4.22 -24.55
C ASP A 106 -14.04 -5.38 -23.59
N LEU A 107 -13.33 -6.41 -24.03
CA LEU A 107 -12.79 -7.48 -23.16
C LEU A 107 -11.27 -7.30 -23.00
N VAL A 108 -10.79 -7.30 -21.77
CA VAL A 108 -9.36 -7.25 -21.45
C VAL A 108 -8.99 -8.43 -20.56
N LEU A 109 -7.90 -9.13 -20.89
CA LEU A 109 -7.32 -10.19 -20.07
C LEU A 109 -6.07 -9.67 -19.35
N TYR A 110 -5.99 -9.95 -18.06
CA TYR A 110 -4.87 -9.60 -17.19
C TYR A 110 -4.18 -10.85 -16.65
N ASP A 111 -2.85 -10.82 -16.61
CA ASP A 111 -2.02 -11.70 -15.78
C ASP A 111 -1.58 -10.90 -14.55
N VAL A 112 -2.21 -11.17 -13.41
CA VAL A 112 -2.13 -10.38 -12.17
C VAL A 112 -2.58 -8.92 -12.39
N SER A 113 -1.65 -8.01 -12.70
CA SER A 113 -1.88 -6.58 -12.94
C SER A 113 -1.45 -6.13 -14.34
N ARG A 114 -0.90 -7.03 -15.16
CA ARG A 114 -0.42 -6.73 -16.51
C ARG A 114 -1.49 -7.08 -17.54
N GLU A 115 -1.88 -6.12 -18.36
CA GLU A 115 -2.70 -6.37 -19.56
C GLU A 115 -1.91 -7.26 -20.53
N VAL A 116 -2.48 -8.42 -20.86
CA VAL A 116 -1.85 -9.41 -21.75
C VAL A 116 -2.58 -9.59 -23.08
N ALA A 117 -3.89 -9.27 -23.13
CA ALA A 117 -4.68 -9.25 -24.35
C ALA A 117 -5.89 -8.31 -24.22
N ARG A 118 -6.31 -7.70 -25.32
CA ARG A 118 -7.52 -6.87 -25.42
C ARG A 118 -8.27 -7.18 -26.71
N HIS A 119 -9.58 -7.29 -26.62
CA HIS A 119 -10.47 -7.40 -27.75
C HIS A 119 -11.50 -6.25 -27.68
N PRO A 120 -11.41 -5.24 -28.57
CA PRO A 120 -12.33 -4.11 -28.55
C PRO A 120 -13.73 -4.56 -29.02
N ALA A 121 -14.78 -3.90 -28.52
CA ALA A 121 -16.19 -4.18 -28.86
C ALA A 121 -16.53 -5.68 -28.79
N ALA A 122 -16.00 -6.36 -27.78
CA ALA A 122 -16.11 -7.80 -27.58
C ALA A 122 -17.55 -8.28 -27.35
N VAL A 123 -18.34 -7.49 -26.63
CA VAL A 123 -19.73 -7.83 -26.27
C VAL A 123 -20.62 -6.60 -26.42
N THR A 124 -21.77 -6.76 -27.06
CA THR A 124 -22.80 -5.71 -27.18
C THR A 124 -24.07 -6.13 -26.44
N ILE A 125 -24.51 -5.31 -25.48
CA ILE A 125 -25.72 -5.53 -24.71
C ILE A 125 -26.87 -4.70 -25.30
N GLU A 126 -27.93 -5.37 -25.77
CA GLU A 126 -29.13 -4.72 -26.31
C GLU A 126 -30.12 -4.34 -25.19
N ALA A 127 -30.72 -3.16 -25.30
CA ALA A 127 -31.75 -2.68 -24.39
C ALA A 127 -33.07 -3.46 -24.58
N PRO A 128 -33.85 -3.74 -23.52
CA PRO A 128 -35.15 -4.40 -23.64
C PRO A 128 -36.13 -3.60 -24.51
N LEU A 129 -36.74 -4.25 -25.50
CA LEU A 129 -37.78 -3.68 -26.37
C LEU A 129 -38.96 -3.14 -25.53
N GLY A 130 -39.11 -1.82 -25.46
CA GLY A 130 -40.22 -1.18 -24.72
C GLY A 130 -40.11 0.34 -24.48
N ALA A 131 -38.99 0.98 -24.80
CA ALA A 131 -38.88 2.44 -24.72
C ALA A 131 -39.59 3.12 -25.91
N PRO A 132 -40.42 4.17 -25.68
CA PRO A 132 -41.15 4.85 -26.74
C PRO A 132 -40.21 5.51 -27.77
N PRO A 133 -40.59 5.54 -29.06
CA PRO A 133 -39.72 6.07 -30.12
C PRO A 133 -39.48 7.59 -29.96
N PRO A 134 -38.24 8.06 -30.16
CA PRO A 134 -37.94 9.49 -30.14
C PRO A 134 -38.66 10.24 -31.30
N PRO A 135 -38.99 11.52 -31.10
CA PRO A 135 -39.71 12.34 -32.08
C PRO A 135 -38.99 12.43 -33.45
N PRO A 136 -39.75 12.67 -34.53
CA PRO A 136 -39.24 12.61 -35.91
C PRO A 136 -38.15 13.66 -36.19
N LEU A 137 -37.06 13.21 -36.81
CA LEU A 137 -35.93 14.03 -37.26
C LEU A 137 -36.32 14.92 -38.47
N PRO A 138 -35.85 16.17 -38.53
CA PRO A 138 -36.05 17.08 -39.68
C PRO A 138 -35.26 16.65 -40.94
N PRO A 139 -35.63 17.14 -42.15
CA PRO A 139 -35.12 16.66 -43.44
C PRO A 139 -33.60 16.87 -43.67
N PRO A 140 -32.96 16.02 -44.50
CA PRO A 140 -31.52 15.73 -44.46
C PRO A 140 -30.61 16.69 -45.24
N THR A 141 -30.90 17.99 -45.29
CA THR A 141 -30.02 18.95 -46.03
C THR A 141 -29.70 20.26 -45.31
N LEU A 142 -30.26 20.51 -44.12
CA LEU A 142 -29.93 21.71 -43.34
C LEU A 142 -28.93 21.36 -42.24
N LEU A 143 -27.79 22.07 -42.22
CA LEU A 143 -26.84 21.98 -41.13
C LEU A 143 -27.45 22.63 -39.89
N GLN A 144 -27.45 21.91 -38.77
CA GLN A 144 -27.85 22.45 -37.48
C GLN A 144 -26.64 23.09 -36.81
N MET A 145 -26.66 24.39 -36.55
CA MET A 145 -25.61 25.04 -35.76
C MET A 145 -26.20 25.83 -34.60
N ARG A 146 -25.37 26.10 -33.59
CA ARG A 146 -25.75 27.00 -32.50
C ARG A 146 -24.99 28.30 -32.64
N VAL A 147 -25.64 29.41 -32.33
CA VAL A 147 -25.13 30.76 -32.55
C VAL A 147 -25.38 31.56 -31.29
N LEU A 148 -24.32 32.14 -30.72
CA LEU A 148 -24.45 33.16 -29.69
C LEU A 148 -24.53 34.51 -30.37
N GLY A 149 -25.47 35.33 -29.94
CA GLY A 149 -25.64 36.67 -30.48
C GLY A 149 -26.49 37.53 -29.57
N ALA A 150 -26.78 38.75 -30.01
CA ALA A 150 -27.60 39.68 -29.25
C ALA A 150 -28.75 40.23 -30.09
N PHE A 151 -29.96 40.15 -29.55
CA PHE A 151 -31.08 40.94 -30.04
C PHE A 151 -30.83 42.40 -29.69
N THR A 152 -30.81 43.27 -30.70
CA THR A 152 -30.57 44.71 -30.57
C THR A 152 -31.79 45.51 -31.00
N GLY A 153 -31.93 46.72 -30.48
CA GLY A 153 -33.07 47.60 -30.79
C GLY A 153 -34.43 47.12 -30.25
N LEU A 154 -34.45 46.31 -29.18
CA LEU A 154 -35.71 45.86 -28.55
C LEU A 154 -36.28 46.99 -27.68
N ASP A 155 -37.53 47.39 -27.92
CA ASP A 155 -38.23 48.34 -27.06
C ASP A 155 -38.74 47.61 -25.80
N ARG A 156 -38.37 48.11 -24.62
CA ARG A 156 -38.72 47.51 -23.33
C ARG A 156 -40.23 47.41 -23.08
N GLU A 157 -41.03 48.27 -23.70
CA GLU A 157 -42.50 48.32 -23.52
C GLU A 157 -43.29 47.79 -24.73
N ARG A 158 -42.71 47.76 -25.93
CA ARG A 158 -43.43 47.40 -27.17
C ARG A 158 -43.07 46.04 -27.76
N THR A 159 -41.83 45.58 -27.60
CA THR A 159 -41.36 44.36 -28.27
C THR A 159 -41.46 43.15 -27.34
N ALA A 160 -41.96 42.01 -27.84
CA ALA A 160 -41.94 40.78 -27.06
C ALA A 160 -40.48 40.37 -26.75
N MET A 161 -40.14 40.28 -25.46
CA MET A 161 -38.82 39.81 -25.03
C MET A 161 -38.61 38.37 -25.52
N PRO A 162 -37.40 38.03 -26.02
CA PRO A 162 -37.11 36.66 -26.46
C PRO A 162 -37.22 35.67 -25.31
N VAL A 163 -37.87 34.54 -25.54
CA VAL A 163 -38.12 33.50 -24.53
C VAL A 163 -37.49 32.18 -24.97
N ARG A 164 -37.04 31.37 -24.01
CA ARG A 164 -36.51 30.02 -24.27
C ARG A 164 -37.56 29.14 -24.97
N ALA A 165 -37.10 28.31 -25.92
CA ALA A 165 -37.90 27.44 -26.77
C ALA A 165 -38.84 28.17 -27.76
N GLU A 166 -38.69 29.49 -27.91
CA GLU A 166 -39.35 30.26 -28.97
C GLU A 166 -38.72 29.93 -30.33
N THR A 167 -39.52 29.62 -31.33
CA THR A 167 -39.05 29.39 -32.71
C THR A 167 -39.08 30.69 -33.50
N PHE A 168 -38.16 30.83 -34.45
CA PHE A 168 -38.06 32.01 -35.29
C PHE A 168 -37.81 31.67 -36.76
N GLY A 169 -38.04 32.66 -37.62
CA GLY A 169 -37.96 32.54 -39.08
C GLY A 169 -37.22 33.69 -39.74
N THR A 170 -36.97 33.56 -41.03
CA THR A 170 -36.63 34.69 -41.93
C THR A 170 -37.83 35.05 -42.79
N GLU A 171 -37.80 36.19 -43.47
CA GLU A 171 -38.93 36.71 -44.26
C GLU A 171 -39.48 35.65 -45.23
N GLY A 172 -40.68 35.13 -44.96
CA GLY A 172 -41.35 34.09 -45.77
C GLY A 172 -41.13 32.63 -45.34
N GLU A 173 -40.33 32.36 -44.31
CA GLU A 173 -40.03 31.01 -43.78
C GLU A 173 -40.28 30.93 -42.27
N ILE A 174 -41.02 29.92 -41.81
CA ILE A 174 -41.27 29.64 -40.39
C ILE A 174 -40.39 28.45 -39.98
N GLY A 175 -39.62 28.57 -38.89
CA GLY A 175 -38.78 27.49 -38.37
C GLY A 175 -37.35 27.48 -38.89
N ALA A 176 -36.73 28.65 -39.07
CA ALA A 176 -35.31 28.81 -39.39
C ALA A 176 -34.40 28.66 -38.15
N GLY A 177 -34.96 28.77 -36.94
CA GLY A 177 -34.24 28.48 -35.70
C GLY A 177 -35.12 28.41 -34.44
N GLU A 178 -34.49 28.11 -33.32
CA GLU A 178 -35.07 28.02 -31.97
C GLU A 178 -34.15 28.73 -30.95
N ILE A 179 -34.73 29.46 -30.00
CA ILE A 179 -33.98 30.11 -28.91
C ILE A 179 -33.68 29.09 -27.80
N LEU A 180 -32.41 28.79 -27.55
CA LEU A 180 -31.99 27.80 -26.54
C LEU A 180 -31.82 28.40 -25.14
N ALA A 181 -31.30 29.62 -25.04
CA ALA A 181 -31.08 30.34 -23.78
C ALA A 181 -31.07 31.86 -24.00
N VAL A 182 -31.48 32.62 -23.00
CA VAL A 182 -31.57 34.09 -23.05
C VAL A 182 -30.93 34.68 -21.79
N ALA A 183 -30.12 35.73 -21.94
CA ALA A 183 -29.54 36.49 -20.84
C ALA A 183 -30.50 37.60 -20.36
N PRO A 184 -30.30 38.15 -19.15
CA PRO A 184 -31.06 39.32 -18.70
C PRO A 184 -30.90 40.51 -19.67
N ALA A 185 -31.97 41.30 -19.84
CA ALA A 185 -31.93 42.47 -20.70
C ALA A 185 -31.00 43.57 -20.15
N GLU A 186 -30.04 44.00 -20.96
CA GLU A 186 -29.10 45.07 -20.65
C GLU A 186 -29.47 46.35 -21.44
N ARG A 187 -29.20 47.54 -20.88
CA ARG A 187 -29.37 48.79 -21.63
C ARG A 187 -28.26 48.90 -22.67
N GLU A 188 -28.60 49.29 -23.90
CA GLU A 188 -27.60 49.52 -24.95
C GLU A 188 -26.61 50.63 -24.52
N ALA A 189 -25.33 50.25 -24.38
CA ALA A 189 -24.24 51.20 -24.13
C ALA A 189 -23.51 51.52 -25.44
N MET A 190 -23.14 52.78 -25.64
CA MET A 190 -22.40 53.23 -26.83
C MET A 190 -20.91 53.07 -26.55
N GLU A 191 -20.21 52.23 -27.32
CA GLU A 191 -18.75 52.23 -27.32
C GLU A 191 -18.22 53.45 -28.07
N LEU A 192 -17.60 54.37 -27.33
CA LEU A 192 -16.70 55.39 -27.88
C LEU A 192 -15.28 54.87 -27.74
N GLY A 193 -14.63 54.58 -28.87
CA GLY A 193 -13.27 54.03 -28.91
C GLY A 193 -12.32 54.74 -27.96
N GLY A 194 -11.84 54.01 -26.94
CA GLY A 194 -10.84 54.45 -25.96
C GLY A 194 -11.35 54.79 -24.54
N PHE A 195 -12.65 54.64 -24.24
CA PHE A 195 -13.19 54.85 -22.88
C PHE A 195 -14.10 53.68 -22.43
N PRO A 196 -14.26 53.43 -21.12
CA PRO A 196 -15.27 52.49 -20.63
C PRO A 196 -16.66 52.92 -21.09
N PRO A 197 -17.55 51.97 -21.43
CA PRO A 197 -18.83 52.25 -22.07
C PRO A 197 -19.67 53.21 -21.21
N LEU A 198 -20.01 54.36 -21.78
CA LEU A 198 -20.97 55.29 -21.17
C LEU A 198 -22.38 54.84 -21.55
N ALA A 199 -23.21 54.55 -20.54
CA ALA A 199 -24.61 54.23 -20.74
C ALA A 199 -25.30 55.36 -21.51
N ARG A 200 -25.92 55.04 -22.65
CA ARG A 200 -26.70 56.01 -23.42
C ARG A 200 -27.96 56.34 -22.62
N SER A 201 -28.06 57.58 -22.14
CA SER A 201 -29.19 58.03 -21.31
C SER A 201 -30.50 58.26 -22.09
N ASP A 202 -30.53 57.98 -23.40
CA ASP A 202 -31.56 58.51 -24.32
C ASP A 202 -32.12 57.48 -25.32
N GLY A 203 -31.99 56.18 -25.03
CA GLY A 203 -32.63 55.12 -25.81
C GLY A 203 -33.34 54.14 -24.89
N ASP A 204 -34.65 53.94 -25.08
CA ASP A 204 -35.46 52.89 -24.43
C ASP A 204 -35.21 51.49 -25.04
N THR A 205 -34.15 51.37 -25.84
CA THR A 205 -33.75 50.11 -26.48
C THR A 205 -32.88 49.29 -25.55
N VAL A 206 -33.22 48.01 -25.42
CA VAL A 206 -32.45 47.02 -24.66
C VAL A 206 -31.77 46.04 -25.61
N ARG A 207 -30.62 45.55 -25.17
CA ARG A 207 -29.86 44.48 -25.79
C ARG A 207 -30.08 43.21 -24.97
N VAL A 208 -30.40 42.11 -25.65
CA VAL A 208 -30.60 40.81 -25.00
C VAL A 208 -29.72 39.78 -25.68
N VAL A 209 -28.70 39.28 -24.96
CA VAL A 209 -27.84 38.19 -25.45
C VAL A 209 -28.61 36.88 -25.42
N ALA A 210 -28.52 36.08 -26.47
CA ALA A 210 -29.19 34.78 -26.55
C ALA A 210 -28.35 33.76 -27.32
N LEU A 211 -28.46 32.50 -26.90
CA LEU A 211 -27.95 31.35 -27.64
C LEU A 211 -29.12 30.79 -28.44
N VAL A 212 -28.96 30.72 -29.76
CA VAL A 212 -29.98 30.23 -30.68
C VAL A 212 -29.47 29.00 -31.43
N ARG A 213 -30.34 28.03 -31.70
CA ARG A 213 -30.12 26.96 -32.67
C ARG A 213 -30.67 27.43 -34.00
N VAL A 214 -29.90 27.33 -35.06
CA VAL A 214 -30.34 27.67 -36.41
C VAL A 214 -30.18 26.49 -37.35
N TRP A 215 -31.11 26.38 -38.29
CA TRP A 215 -31.06 25.46 -39.42
C TRP A 215 -30.66 26.26 -40.66
N CYS A 216 -29.50 25.96 -41.25
CA CYS A 216 -29.00 26.73 -42.39
C CYS A 216 -28.66 25.87 -43.61
N GLU A 217 -28.73 26.51 -44.78
CA GLU A 217 -28.33 25.92 -46.05
C GLU A 217 -26.83 26.12 -46.27
N LEU A 218 -26.10 25.04 -46.55
CA LEU A 218 -24.68 25.09 -46.89
C LEU A 218 -24.50 25.47 -48.36
N THR A 219 -23.92 26.64 -48.63
CA THR A 219 -23.50 27.04 -49.97
C THR A 219 -21.98 27.20 -50.00
N GLY A 220 -21.26 26.16 -50.43
CA GLY A 220 -19.80 26.12 -50.30
C GLY A 220 -19.37 25.82 -48.86
N ASN A 221 -18.61 26.73 -48.23
CA ASN A 221 -18.29 26.68 -46.79
C ASN A 221 -19.17 27.64 -45.96
N ASP A 222 -20.03 28.43 -46.61
CA ASP A 222 -20.85 29.42 -45.94
C ASP A 222 -22.21 28.82 -45.56
N CYS A 223 -22.56 28.97 -44.28
CA CYS A 223 -23.89 28.67 -43.76
C CYS A 223 -24.79 29.91 -43.92
N ARG A 224 -25.91 29.76 -44.64
CA ARG A 224 -26.85 30.86 -44.94
C ARG A 224 -28.25 30.63 -44.38
N ILE A 225 -28.85 31.69 -43.85
CA ILE A 225 -30.25 31.75 -43.42
C ILE A 225 -30.91 32.95 -44.09
N GLY A 226 -31.99 32.74 -44.82
CA GLY A 226 -32.68 33.80 -45.57
C GLY A 226 -31.74 34.59 -46.50
N GLY A 227 -30.70 33.94 -47.04
CA GLY A 227 -29.68 34.56 -47.91
C GLY A 227 -28.57 35.34 -47.19
N THR A 228 -28.59 35.44 -45.85
CA THR A 228 -27.54 36.11 -45.06
C THR A 228 -26.55 35.08 -44.50
N ASN A 229 -25.25 35.38 -44.58
CA ASN A 229 -24.20 34.52 -44.01
C ASN A 229 -24.22 34.59 -42.48
N VAL A 230 -24.20 33.43 -41.82
CA VAL A 230 -24.14 33.34 -40.36
C VAL A 230 -22.67 33.38 -39.93
N VAL A 231 -22.12 34.58 -39.73
CA VAL A 231 -20.73 34.80 -39.30
C VAL A 231 -20.64 35.87 -38.21
N PRO A 232 -19.64 35.81 -37.30
CA PRO A 232 -19.45 36.84 -36.27
C PRO A 232 -19.38 38.26 -36.87
N GLY A 233 -20.14 39.18 -36.27
CA GLY A 233 -20.26 40.59 -36.70
C GLY A 233 -21.38 40.87 -37.70
N GLU A 234 -22.04 39.85 -38.26
CA GLU A 234 -23.21 40.03 -39.14
C GLU A 234 -24.52 40.13 -38.35
N SER A 235 -25.51 40.79 -38.94
CA SER A 235 -26.83 40.99 -38.32
C SER A 235 -27.92 40.24 -39.08
N LEU A 236 -28.49 39.22 -38.43
CA LEU A 236 -29.61 38.45 -38.98
C LEU A 236 -30.93 39.18 -38.73
N GLY A 237 -31.74 39.34 -39.78
CA GLY A 237 -33.12 39.81 -39.66
C GLY A 237 -34.02 38.65 -39.26
N ILE A 238 -34.36 38.56 -37.98
CA ILE A 238 -35.17 37.48 -37.42
C ILE A 238 -36.61 37.94 -37.25
N VAL A 239 -37.56 37.18 -37.80
CA VAL A 239 -38.99 37.36 -37.57
C VAL A 239 -39.43 36.42 -36.45
N ARG A 240 -40.02 36.99 -35.40
CA ARG A 240 -40.56 36.28 -34.23
C ARG A 240 -42.07 36.48 -34.17
N GLY A 241 -42.86 35.39 -34.18
CA GLY A 241 -44.33 35.46 -34.14
C GLY A 241 -44.96 36.18 -35.36
N ASP A 242 -46.04 36.94 -35.13
CA ASP A 242 -46.85 37.62 -36.14
C ASP A 242 -46.24 38.97 -36.62
N ASP A 243 -45.09 38.92 -37.31
CA ASP A 243 -44.44 40.04 -38.06
C ASP A 243 -43.52 41.05 -37.31
N GLU A 244 -43.04 40.77 -36.09
CA GLU A 244 -42.01 41.63 -35.48
C GLU A 244 -40.59 41.28 -35.99
N ARG A 245 -40.02 42.20 -36.79
CA ARG A 245 -38.62 42.12 -37.25
C ARG A 245 -37.68 42.59 -36.15
N THR A 246 -36.81 41.70 -35.69
CA THR A 246 -35.77 42.02 -34.72
C THR A 246 -34.40 41.69 -35.29
N ARG A 247 -33.40 42.51 -34.94
CA ARG A 247 -32.04 42.33 -35.40
C ARG A 247 -31.29 41.47 -34.39
N PHE A 248 -30.74 40.35 -34.86
CA PHE A 248 -29.87 39.49 -34.07
C PHE A 248 -28.45 39.60 -34.59
N GLU A 249 -27.61 40.29 -33.82
CA GLU A 249 -26.19 40.43 -34.12
C GLU A 249 -25.45 39.17 -33.71
N VAL A 250 -24.85 38.48 -34.68
CA VAL A 250 -24.09 37.24 -34.46
C VAL A 250 -22.79 37.58 -33.78
N MET A 251 -22.57 37.04 -32.59
CA MET A 251 -21.33 37.23 -31.82
C MET A 251 -20.40 36.04 -32.02
N GLU A 252 -20.93 34.82 -31.96
CA GLU A 252 -20.12 33.59 -32.00
C GLU A 252 -20.87 32.41 -32.63
N LEU A 253 -20.14 31.48 -33.22
CA LEU A 253 -20.66 30.27 -33.84
C LEU A 253 -20.18 29.03 -33.09
N TYR A 254 -21.10 28.13 -32.76
CA TYR A 254 -20.82 26.80 -32.24
C TYR A 254 -21.25 25.77 -33.29
N LEU A 255 -20.27 25.19 -33.98
CA LEU A 255 -20.49 24.18 -35.02
C LEU A 255 -20.83 22.82 -34.38
N PRO A 256 -21.73 22.02 -34.99
CA PRO A 256 -21.90 20.62 -34.60
C PRO A 256 -20.64 19.84 -34.99
N SER A 257 -19.91 19.28 -34.01
CA SER A 257 -18.61 18.65 -34.30
C SER A 257 -18.78 17.24 -34.89
N THR A 258 -18.25 17.04 -36.09
CA THR A 258 -17.89 15.73 -36.65
C THR A 258 -16.44 15.32 -36.31
N GLU A 259 -15.72 16.15 -35.54
CA GLU A 259 -14.32 15.93 -35.14
C GLU A 259 -14.19 15.54 -33.66
N LEU A 260 -13.12 14.79 -33.34
CA LEU A 260 -12.73 14.35 -32.00
C LEU A 260 -12.67 15.53 -31.01
N GLN A 261 -13.71 15.71 -30.20
CA GLN A 261 -13.69 16.64 -29.08
C GLN A 261 -12.76 16.12 -27.99
N THR A 262 -11.98 17.02 -27.38
CA THR A 262 -11.10 16.72 -26.25
C THR A 262 -11.62 17.42 -24.99
N GLU A 263 -11.69 16.70 -23.87
CA GLU A 263 -12.21 17.21 -22.58
C GLU A 263 -11.13 17.99 -21.82
N VAL A 264 -11.07 19.31 -21.94
CA VAL A 264 -10.09 20.18 -21.27
C VAL A 264 -10.63 20.65 -19.92
N THR A 265 -9.82 20.61 -18.86
CA THR A 265 -10.20 21.18 -17.57
C THR A 265 -9.77 22.64 -17.49
N VAL A 266 -10.61 23.53 -16.99
CA VAL A 266 -10.35 24.96 -16.84
C VAL A 266 -10.66 25.40 -15.42
N MET A 267 -9.76 26.18 -14.83
CA MET A 267 -9.97 26.84 -13.54
C MET A 267 -10.28 28.31 -13.80
N GLY A 268 -11.29 28.81 -13.09
CA GLY A 268 -11.74 30.18 -13.27
C GLY A 268 -12.74 30.56 -12.21
N ALA A 269 -13.61 31.51 -12.53
CA ALA A 269 -14.74 31.85 -11.68
C ALA A 269 -15.95 32.25 -12.51
N PHE A 270 -17.13 31.88 -12.01
CA PHE A 270 -18.38 32.49 -12.46
C PHE A 270 -18.42 33.93 -11.95
N VAL A 271 -18.65 34.90 -12.85
CA VAL A 271 -18.57 36.35 -12.56
C VAL A 271 -19.86 37.08 -12.97
N GLY A 272 -20.10 38.28 -12.43
CA GLY A 272 -21.28 39.08 -12.74
C GLY A 272 -22.59 38.56 -12.12
N LEU A 273 -22.51 37.64 -11.16
CA LEU A 273 -23.67 36.95 -10.59
C LEU A 273 -24.51 37.88 -9.72
N ASP A 274 -25.81 37.97 -9.98
CA ASP A 274 -26.73 38.52 -8.97
C ASP A 274 -26.95 37.52 -7.80
N ALA A 275 -27.64 37.97 -6.75
CA ALA A 275 -27.87 37.15 -5.56
C ALA A 275 -28.64 35.84 -5.86
N VAL A 276 -29.54 35.84 -6.85
CA VAL A 276 -30.35 34.67 -7.21
C VAL A 276 -29.52 33.70 -8.05
N GLN A 277 -28.70 34.21 -8.98
CA GLN A 277 -27.75 33.41 -9.76
C GLN A 277 -26.67 32.78 -8.86
N ALA A 278 -26.15 33.53 -7.89
CA ALA A 278 -25.14 33.06 -6.94
C ALA A 278 -25.63 31.88 -6.08
N ASP A 279 -26.82 31.98 -5.51
CA ASP A 279 -27.41 30.93 -4.67
C ASP A 279 -27.63 29.63 -5.47
N ARG A 280 -28.10 29.77 -6.71
CA ARG A 280 -28.32 28.62 -7.62
C ARG A 280 -27.03 27.94 -8.04
N ILE A 281 -25.99 28.70 -8.41
CA ILE A 281 -24.69 28.12 -8.79
C ILE A 281 -24.05 27.46 -7.56
N SER A 282 -24.18 28.05 -6.38
CA SER A 282 -23.69 27.46 -5.12
C SER A 282 -24.41 26.15 -4.75
N GLY A 283 -25.61 25.92 -5.28
CA GLY A 283 -26.40 24.70 -5.08
C GLY A 283 -26.17 23.60 -6.13
N LEU A 284 -25.26 23.80 -7.10
CA LEU A 284 -24.88 22.76 -8.05
C LEU A 284 -23.96 21.74 -7.34
N ASP A 285 -24.42 20.50 -7.18
CA ASP A 285 -23.63 19.40 -6.62
C ASP A 285 -22.55 18.92 -7.61
N GLU A 286 -21.49 18.24 -7.12
CA GLU A 286 -20.33 17.73 -7.91
C GLU A 286 -20.71 16.72 -9.02
N SER A 287 -21.99 16.36 -9.11
CA SER A 287 -22.57 15.46 -10.12
C SER A 287 -23.69 16.09 -10.97
N SER A 288 -23.92 17.40 -10.82
CA SER A 288 -25.01 18.08 -11.52
C SER A 288 -24.63 18.27 -12.99
N GLU A 289 -25.13 17.40 -13.85
CA GLU A 289 -25.23 17.68 -15.29
C GLU A 289 -26.09 18.93 -15.47
N VAL A 290 -25.45 20.11 -15.51
CA VAL A 290 -26.09 21.36 -15.91
C VAL A 290 -26.50 21.20 -17.37
N SER A 291 -27.71 20.68 -17.57
CA SER A 291 -28.53 20.70 -18.78
C SER A 291 -27.77 20.94 -20.10
N SER A 292 -27.56 19.83 -20.82
CA SER A 292 -27.36 19.67 -22.28
C SER A 292 -25.91 19.53 -22.83
N ASP A 293 -25.45 18.28 -22.91
CA ASP A 293 -24.83 17.60 -24.07
C ASP A 293 -23.74 18.31 -24.92
N SER A 294 -23.11 19.42 -24.53
CA SER A 294 -22.36 20.18 -25.55
C SER A 294 -21.26 21.16 -25.15
N TRP A 295 -21.06 21.47 -23.86
CA TRP A 295 -20.02 22.46 -23.52
C TRP A 295 -19.11 22.03 -22.37
N GLY A 296 -19.60 21.30 -21.35
CA GLY A 296 -18.77 20.92 -20.20
C GLY A 296 -19.53 20.44 -18.97
N ARG A 297 -18.79 20.13 -17.89
CA ARG A 297 -19.29 19.78 -16.54
C ARG A 297 -18.59 20.59 -15.45
N VAL A 298 -19.29 20.96 -14.38
CA VAL A 298 -18.66 21.58 -13.21
C VAL A 298 -18.04 20.47 -12.36
N LEU A 299 -16.74 20.57 -12.08
CA LEU A 299 -15.99 19.57 -11.29
C LEU A 299 -15.93 19.95 -9.81
N SER A 300 -15.82 21.23 -9.49
CA SER A 300 -15.78 21.72 -8.10
C SER A 300 -16.16 23.20 -8.03
N LEU A 301 -16.79 23.60 -6.93
CA LEU A 301 -17.17 24.99 -6.65
C LEU A 301 -16.49 25.48 -5.37
N GLY A 302 -15.92 26.68 -5.46
CA GLY A 302 -15.40 27.44 -4.34
C GLY A 302 -16.50 28.18 -3.58
N ARG A 303 -16.09 28.95 -2.56
CA ARG A 303 -17.02 29.76 -1.78
C ARG A 303 -17.47 31.00 -2.56
N LEU A 304 -18.69 31.44 -2.28
CA LEU A 304 -19.22 32.70 -2.77
C LEU A 304 -18.39 33.89 -2.27
N GLU A 305 -17.90 34.71 -3.19
CA GLU A 305 -17.10 35.91 -2.93
C GLU A 305 -17.78 37.16 -3.51
N PRO A 306 -17.64 38.34 -2.89
CA PRO A 306 -18.05 39.59 -3.53
C PRO A 306 -17.09 39.93 -4.68
N GLU A 307 -17.64 40.32 -5.83
CA GLU A 307 -16.85 40.72 -7.00
C GLU A 307 -16.24 42.11 -6.76
N ASN A 308 -14.90 42.18 -6.73
CA ASN A 308 -14.14 43.38 -6.40
C ASN A 308 -13.60 44.07 -7.65
N ILE A 309 -13.65 45.40 -7.67
CA ILE A 309 -12.99 46.21 -8.68
C ILE A 309 -11.51 46.34 -8.29
N GLN A 310 -10.62 45.75 -9.07
CA GLN A 310 -9.18 45.99 -8.96
C GLN A 310 -8.77 47.14 -9.88
N LEU A 311 -8.14 48.17 -9.31
CA LEU A 311 -7.39 49.15 -10.08
C LEU A 311 -5.98 48.61 -10.32
N THR A 312 -5.39 48.96 -11.46
CA THR A 312 -4.01 48.61 -11.82
C THR A 312 -3.05 48.98 -10.69
N GLY A 313 -2.35 47.99 -10.12
CA GLY A 313 -1.47 48.17 -8.94
C GLY A 313 -1.96 47.51 -7.65
N GLY A 314 -2.97 46.64 -7.69
CA GLY A 314 -3.37 45.81 -6.55
C GLY A 314 -4.22 46.51 -5.48
N VAL A 315 -4.68 47.74 -5.74
CA VAL A 315 -5.56 48.48 -4.83
C VAL A 315 -7.01 48.12 -5.11
N ARG A 316 -7.71 47.59 -4.09
CA ARG A 316 -9.16 47.31 -4.14
C ARG A 316 -9.93 48.64 -4.09
N ALA A 317 -10.73 48.93 -5.12
CA ALA A 317 -11.44 50.20 -5.27
C ALA A 317 -12.94 50.15 -4.90
N GLY A 318 -13.48 48.95 -4.61
CA GLY A 318 -14.88 48.75 -4.24
C GLY A 318 -15.41 47.40 -4.71
N THR A 319 -16.68 47.10 -4.42
CA THR A 319 -17.39 45.94 -4.96
C THR A 319 -18.31 46.36 -6.10
N THR A 320 -18.52 45.49 -7.10
CA THR A 320 -19.44 45.76 -8.22
C THR A 320 -20.92 45.59 -7.84
N GLY A 321 -21.21 45.16 -6.61
CA GLY A 321 -22.55 44.73 -6.19
C GLY A 321 -22.98 43.37 -6.75
N LYS A 322 -22.07 42.69 -7.47
CA LYS A 322 -22.23 41.33 -8.00
C LYS A 322 -21.35 40.35 -7.23
N ASN A 323 -21.60 39.06 -7.42
CA ASN A 323 -20.86 37.99 -6.79
C ASN A 323 -19.99 37.22 -7.79
N ARG A 324 -18.96 36.58 -7.25
CA ARG A 324 -18.03 35.70 -7.92
C ARG A 324 -17.99 34.35 -7.21
N ILE A 325 -17.96 33.25 -7.95
CA ILE A 325 -17.78 31.90 -7.40
C ILE A 325 -16.62 31.24 -8.14
N PRO A 326 -15.45 31.02 -7.51
CA PRO A 326 -14.38 30.23 -8.10
C PRO A 326 -14.87 28.84 -8.45
N ALA A 327 -14.47 28.29 -9.59
CA ALA A 327 -14.87 26.93 -9.96
C ALA A 327 -13.82 26.25 -10.84
N LEU A 328 -13.82 24.92 -10.75
CA LEU A 328 -13.15 24.04 -11.69
C LEU A 328 -14.20 23.44 -12.62
N VAL A 329 -14.02 23.60 -13.92
CA VAL A 329 -14.99 23.17 -14.94
C VAL A 329 -14.24 22.35 -15.99
N SER A 330 -14.79 21.21 -16.39
CA SER A 330 -14.34 20.49 -17.58
C SER A 330 -15.15 20.98 -18.78
N ILE A 331 -14.50 21.24 -19.91
CA ILE A 331 -15.12 21.72 -21.14
C ILE A 331 -14.71 20.83 -22.33
N HIS A 332 -15.59 20.69 -23.30
CA HIS A 332 -15.27 19.98 -24.54
C HIS A 332 -14.86 20.99 -25.61
N CYS A 333 -13.66 20.86 -26.18
CA CYS A 333 -13.18 21.74 -27.25
C CYS A 333 -12.49 20.98 -28.38
N ALA A 334 -12.42 21.62 -29.55
CA ALA A 334 -11.66 21.13 -30.69
C ALA A 334 -10.21 21.61 -30.60
N ILE A 335 -9.24 20.72 -30.78
CA ILE A 335 -7.82 21.08 -30.78
C ILE A 335 -7.39 21.40 -32.21
N VAL A 336 -7.17 22.68 -32.50
CA VAL A 336 -6.67 23.17 -33.81
C VAL A 336 -5.42 24.00 -33.54
N ASP A 337 -4.31 23.67 -34.21
CA ASP A 337 -3.00 24.32 -34.05
C ASP A 337 -2.52 24.42 -32.58
N GLN A 338 -2.73 23.35 -31.80
CA GLN A 338 -2.43 23.26 -30.37
C GLN A 338 -3.22 24.23 -29.47
N GLN A 339 -4.25 24.87 -30.00
CA GLN A 339 -5.17 25.71 -29.25
C GLN A 339 -6.49 24.99 -29.06
N CYS A 340 -7.09 25.15 -27.88
CA CYS A 340 -8.41 24.63 -27.55
C CYS A 340 -9.45 25.65 -28.05
N TRP A 341 -10.23 25.27 -29.06
CA TRP A 341 -11.27 26.10 -29.65
C TRP A 341 -12.64 25.64 -29.19
N LEU A 342 -13.37 26.54 -28.55
CA LEU A 342 -14.79 26.36 -28.27
C LEU A 342 -15.53 27.26 -29.26
N GLY A 343 -16.15 26.68 -30.29
CA GLY A 343 -16.73 27.46 -31.37
C GLY A 343 -15.66 28.23 -32.17
N SER A 344 -15.73 29.55 -32.18
CA SER A 344 -14.73 30.44 -32.80
C SER A 344 -13.80 31.13 -31.80
N GLN A 345 -13.94 30.86 -30.50
CA GLN A 345 -13.10 31.45 -29.46
C GLN A 345 -11.97 30.49 -29.06
N VAL A 346 -10.75 31.02 -28.95
CA VAL A 346 -9.63 30.31 -28.32
C VAL A 346 -9.83 30.37 -26.81
N VAL A 347 -9.91 29.20 -26.18
CA VAL A 347 -10.00 29.10 -24.73
C VAL A 347 -8.63 29.46 -24.14
N GLY A 348 -8.55 30.55 -23.37
CA GLY A 348 -7.29 31.12 -22.86
C GLY A 348 -7.45 31.80 -21.48
N PRO A 349 -6.37 31.96 -20.68
CA PRO A 349 -6.42 32.76 -19.46
C PRO A 349 -6.84 34.21 -19.74
N GLY A 350 -7.77 34.74 -18.96
CA GLY A 350 -8.35 36.08 -19.13
C GLY A 350 -9.55 36.14 -20.08
N GLU A 351 -9.84 35.05 -20.80
CA GLU A 351 -11.03 34.97 -21.66
C GLU A 351 -12.30 34.70 -20.85
N ARG A 352 -13.43 35.21 -21.35
CA ARG A 352 -14.76 34.97 -20.77
C ARG A 352 -15.56 34.05 -21.67
N LEU A 353 -16.03 32.96 -21.09
CA LEU A 353 -16.89 31.98 -21.74
C LEU A 353 -18.35 32.23 -21.35
N ALA A 354 -19.24 32.19 -22.34
CA ALA A 354 -20.67 32.18 -22.15
C ALA A 354 -21.14 30.76 -21.83
N ILE A 355 -21.45 30.48 -20.58
CA ILE A 355 -21.91 29.16 -20.13
C ILE A 355 -23.45 29.13 -20.10
N PRO A 356 -24.11 28.31 -20.93
CA PRO A 356 -25.55 28.11 -20.84
C PRO A 356 -25.88 27.26 -19.61
N THR A 357 -26.75 27.77 -18.76
CA THR A 357 -27.30 27.09 -17.59
C THR A 357 -28.80 26.87 -17.77
N GLY A 358 -29.42 26.07 -16.90
CA GLY A 358 -30.85 25.75 -16.96
C GLY A 358 -31.80 26.96 -16.98
N GLU A 359 -31.33 28.16 -16.64
CA GLU A 359 -32.16 29.38 -16.53
C GLU A 359 -31.56 30.62 -17.23
N GLY A 360 -30.48 30.48 -18.00
CA GLY A 360 -29.87 31.59 -18.75
C GLY A 360 -28.37 31.43 -19.00
N ILE A 361 -27.72 32.46 -19.51
CA ILE A 361 -26.27 32.48 -19.78
C ILE A 361 -25.53 33.10 -18.57
N VAL A 362 -24.47 32.43 -18.12
CA VAL A 362 -23.57 32.91 -17.06
C VAL A 362 -22.17 33.06 -17.63
N TRP A 363 -21.45 34.11 -17.23
CA TRP A 363 -20.07 34.34 -17.66
C TRP A 363 -19.09 33.60 -16.75
N PHE A 364 -18.15 32.89 -17.37
CA PHE A 364 -17.05 32.23 -16.69
C PHE A 364 -15.72 32.80 -17.16
N GLU A 365 -14.99 33.41 -16.24
CA GLU A 365 -13.70 34.02 -16.51
C GLU A 365 -12.58 33.03 -16.20
N ILE A 366 -11.83 32.66 -17.23
CA ILE A 366 -10.79 31.64 -17.14
C ILE A 366 -9.55 32.24 -16.50
N THR A 367 -9.06 31.61 -15.44
CA THR A 367 -7.76 31.95 -14.84
C THR A 367 -6.66 31.05 -15.36
N GLU A 368 -6.96 29.78 -15.61
CA GLU A 368 -5.97 28.78 -16.02
C GLU A 368 -6.63 27.65 -16.84
N LEU A 369 -5.88 27.09 -17.81
CA LEU A 369 -6.29 25.92 -18.59
C LEU A 369 -5.39 24.71 -18.31
N TYR A 370 -6.01 23.54 -18.27
CA TYR A 370 -5.37 22.22 -18.09
C TYR A 370 -5.76 21.30 -19.28
N PRO A 371 -4.90 21.18 -20.31
CA PRO A 371 -5.19 20.40 -21.52
C PRO A 371 -5.33 18.89 -21.26
N ALA A 372 -6.30 18.24 -21.89
CA ALA A 372 -6.59 16.80 -21.71
C ALA A 372 -5.57 15.85 -22.34
N ALA A 373 -4.79 16.31 -23.32
CA ALA A 373 -3.86 15.47 -24.08
C ALA A 373 -2.42 15.52 -23.52
N MET A 374 -2.28 15.67 -22.21
CA MET A 374 -1.04 15.37 -21.50
C MET A 374 -1.35 14.44 -20.33
N THR A 375 -1.44 13.15 -20.64
CA THR A 375 -1.11 12.06 -19.69
C THR A 375 0.39 12.05 -19.31
N ALA A 376 1.07 13.17 -19.47
CA ALA A 376 2.41 13.45 -19.01
C ALA A 376 2.51 14.92 -18.57
N PHE A 377 1.96 15.24 -17.40
CA PHE A 377 2.58 16.28 -16.58
C PHE A 377 3.94 15.73 -16.09
N PRO A 378 5.05 16.49 -16.06
CA PRO A 378 5.86 16.40 -14.85
C PRO A 378 4.90 16.79 -13.72
N PRO A 379 4.65 15.90 -12.76
CA PRO A 379 3.54 16.04 -11.83
C PRO A 379 3.57 17.44 -11.17
N PRO A 380 2.43 18.02 -10.75
CA PRO A 380 2.49 19.03 -9.69
C PRO A 380 3.46 18.48 -8.64
N PRO A 381 4.44 19.27 -8.13
CA PRO A 381 5.46 18.82 -7.18
C PRO A 381 4.80 17.79 -6.28
N PRO A 382 5.10 16.48 -6.40
CA PRO A 382 4.22 15.45 -5.87
C PRO A 382 3.85 15.86 -4.45
N VAL A 383 2.56 16.18 -4.20
CA VAL A 383 2.20 16.72 -2.90
C VAL A 383 2.35 15.55 -1.96
N LEU A 384 3.46 15.52 -1.26
CA LEU A 384 3.80 14.42 -0.40
C LEU A 384 3.25 14.78 0.96
N GLU A 385 2.34 13.93 1.42
CA GLU A 385 1.95 13.94 2.80
C GLU A 385 3.06 13.24 3.59
N ILE A 386 3.77 14.02 4.40
CA ILE A 386 4.77 13.50 5.34
C ILE A 386 4.34 13.74 6.76
N ARG A 387 4.82 12.91 7.67
CA ARG A 387 4.69 13.16 9.10
C ARG A 387 6.01 13.71 9.62
N VAL A 388 5.96 14.71 10.47
CA VAL A 388 7.13 15.44 10.95
C VAL A 388 7.07 15.49 12.47
N LEU A 389 8.10 14.97 13.13
CA LEU A 389 8.32 15.22 14.54
C LEU A 389 9.05 16.55 14.67
N GLY A 390 8.56 17.43 15.50
CA GLY A 390 9.22 18.70 15.78
C GLY A 390 8.77 19.27 17.10
N ALA A 391 9.17 20.51 17.36
CA ALA A 391 8.77 21.19 18.57
C ALA A 391 8.36 22.64 18.29
N PHE A 392 7.22 23.03 18.84
CA PHE A 392 6.84 24.43 18.96
C PHE A 392 7.74 25.07 20.01
N THR A 393 8.45 26.14 19.63
CA THR A 393 9.40 26.87 20.47
C THR A 393 8.95 28.30 20.68
N GLY A 394 9.33 28.91 21.81
CA GLY A 394 8.98 30.30 22.13
C GLY A 394 7.55 30.48 22.63
N LEU A 395 6.95 29.45 23.22
CA LEU A 395 5.61 29.54 23.82
C LEU A 395 5.68 30.19 25.20
N ASP A 396 4.70 31.06 25.49
CA ASP A 396 4.53 31.71 26.79
C ASP A 396 4.11 30.66 27.86
N PRO A 397 4.82 30.55 29.00
CA PRO A 397 4.47 29.64 30.08
C PRO A 397 3.17 30.00 30.81
N ALA A 398 2.72 31.26 30.76
CA ALA A 398 1.56 31.74 31.50
C ALA A 398 0.23 31.46 30.78
N ASP A 399 0.25 31.41 29.45
CA ASP A 399 -0.88 31.05 28.58
C ASP A 399 -0.33 30.38 27.31
N PRO A 400 0.20 29.15 27.43
CA PRO A 400 0.70 28.47 26.26
C PRO A 400 -0.52 28.21 25.39
N ALA A 401 -0.60 28.84 24.22
CA ALA A 401 -1.50 28.43 23.14
C ALA A 401 -1.12 27.00 22.71
N THR A 402 -1.42 26.02 23.57
CA THR A 402 -0.93 24.66 23.48
C THR A 402 -1.52 24.03 22.24
N PRO A 403 -0.69 23.45 21.36
CA PRO A 403 -1.20 22.69 20.23
C PRO A 403 -2.12 21.58 20.72
N GLU A 404 -3.30 21.47 20.12
CA GLU A 404 -4.23 20.37 20.40
C GLU A 404 -4.21 19.32 19.29
N ARG A 405 -4.55 18.07 19.65
CA ARG A 405 -4.67 16.98 18.68
C ARG A 405 -5.80 17.27 17.69
N SER A 406 -5.57 16.97 16.41
CA SER A 406 -6.48 17.21 15.28
C SER A 406 -6.75 18.68 14.95
N GLU A 407 -5.98 19.59 15.52
CA GLU A 407 -5.97 20.99 15.11
C GLU A 407 -5.26 21.14 13.75
N THR A 408 -5.86 21.91 12.84
CA THR A 408 -5.30 22.19 11.51
C THR A 408 -4.49 23.48 11.50
N PHE A 409 -3.49 23.54 10.64
CA PHE A 409 -2.63 24.72 10.51
C PHE A 409 -2.28 25.02 9.04
N GLY A 410 -1.88 26.25 8.77
CA GLY A 410 -1.47 26.73 7.44
C GLY A 410 -0.08 27.36 7.42
N THR A 411 0.35 27.80 6.25
CA THR A 411 1.47 28.74 6.09
C THR A 411 0.94 30.08 5.62
N GLU A 412 1.72 31.14 5.79
CA GLU A 412 1.29 32.51 5.46
C GLU A 412 0.84 32.62 3.99
N GLY A 413 -0.46 32.86 3.76
CA GLY A 413 -1.07 32.95 2.42
C GLY A 413 -1.76 31.69 1.91
N GLU A 414 -1.67 30.55 2.60
CA GLU A 414 -2.35 29.29 2.27
C GLU A 414 -3.24 28.81 3.43
N VAL A 415 -4.53 28.57 3.15
CA VAL A 415 -5.46 28.00 4.15
C VAL A 415 -5.41 26.47 4.05
N GLY A 416 -4.76 25.80 5.02
CA GLY A 416 -4.92 24.35 5.28
C GLY A 416 -3.72 23.42 5.02
N SER A 417 -2.49 23.82 5.29
CA SER A 417 -1.30 22.99 5.07
C SER A 417 -0.85 22.15 6.29
N GLY A 418 -1.75 21.36 6.89
CA GLY A 418 -1.38 20.32 7.85
C GLY A 418 -2.34 20.08 9.03
N GLU A 419 -2.12 19.00 9.76
CA GLU A 419 -2.88 18.57 10.95
C GLU A 419 -1.92 18.11 12.07
N ILE A 420 -2.20 18.45 13.33
CA ILE A 420 -1.46 17.94 14.49
C ILE A 420 -1.97 16.54 14.85
N ILE A 421 -1.10 15.53 14.77
CA ILE A 421 -1.47 14.12 15.01
C ILE A 421 -1.37 13.77 16.51
N ALA A 422 -0.32 14.24 17.18
CA ALA A 422 -0.07 13.96 18.59
C ALA A 422 0.83 15.05 19.19
N VAL A 423 0.67 15.29 20.49
CA VAL A 423 1.41 16.34 21.23
C VAL A 423 2.01 15.72 22.48
N ALA A 424 3.26 16.06 22.79
CA ALA A 424 3.94 15.66 24.02
C ALA A 424 3.59 16.62 25.17
N PRO A 425 3.80 16.21 26.43
CA PRO A 425 3.69 17.12 27.56
C PRO A 425 4.59 18.34 27.39
N VAL A 426 4.15 19.43 28.00
CA VAL A 426 4.82 20.72 28.02
C VAL A 426 6.15 20.60 28.78
N GLU A 427 7.28 20.85 28.11
CA GLU A 427 8.61 20.79 28.70
C GLU A 427 9.23 22.18 28.81
N ARG A 428 9.89 22.49 29.93
CA ARG A 428 10.69 23.72 30.04
C ARG A 428 11.89 23.62 29.11
N GLU A 429 12.15 24.69 28.37
CA GLU A 429 13.20 24.69 27.36
C GLU A 429 14.59 24.56 28.04
N ALA A 430 15.22 23.40 27.89
CA ALA A 430 16.56 23.14 28.40
C ALA A 430 17.58 23.27 27.26
N LEU A 431 18.70 23.97 27.50
CA LEU A 431 19.75 24.15 26.52
C LEU A 431 20.57 22.86 26.40
N ASP A 432 20.50 22.20 25.25
CA ASP A 432 21.33 21.04 24.94
C ASP A 432 22.70 21.52 24.45
N LEU A 433 23.67 21.58 25.37
CA LEU A 433 25.08 21.80 25.03
C LEU A 433 25.68 20.43 24.73
N ALA A 434 26.05 20.20 23.47
CA ALA A 434 26.65 18.96 23.01
C ALA A 434 27.69 18.41 24.00
N GLY A 435 27.34 17.34 24.72
CA GLY A 435 28.23 16.59 25.62
C GLY A 435 28.09 16.82 27.13
N VAL A 436 27.05 17.52 27.65
CA VAL A 436 26.82 17.69 29.10
C VAL A 436 25.33 17.48 29.44
N PRO A 437 24.95 16.88 30.59
CA PRO A 437 23.55 16.83 31.01
C PRO A 437 22.94 18.23 31.05
N SER A 438 21.73 18.35 30.52
CA SER A 438 21.03 19.62 30.29
C SER A 438 20.90 20.45 31.56
N VAL A 439 21.39 21.69 31.51
CA VAL A 439 21.21 22.68 32.57
C VAL A 439 20.11 23.63 32.13
N ALA A 440 19.02 23.70 32.90
CA ALA A 440 17.94 24.65 32.66
C ALA A 440 18.50 26.08 32.67
N ARG A 441 18.26 26.83 31.59
CA ARG A 441 18.67 28.24 31.50
C ARG A 441 17.67 29.07 32.31
N GLY A 442 18.07 29.54 33.48
CA GLY A 442 17.19 30.26 34.41
C GLY A 442 16.72 31.66 33.97
N ASP A 443 16.89 32.05 32.70
CA ASP A 443 16.72 33.45 32.26
C ASP A 443 15.78 33.63 31.04
N LEU A 444 15.19 32.56 30.52
CA LEU A 444 14.11 32.63 29.53
C LEU A 444 13.02 31.64 29.94
N ASP A 445 11.92 32.20 30.45
CA ASP A 445 10.67 31.50 30.78
C ASP A 445 9.98 31.12 29.46
N THR A 446 10.63 30.31 28.62
CA THR A 446 10.06 29.83 27.36
C THR A 446 9.86 28.32 27.45
N VAL A 447 8.77 27.88 26.84
CA VAL A 447 8.33 26.50 26.94
C VAL A 447 8.35 25.88 25.55
N ARG A 448 8.71 24.60 25.51
CA ARG A 448 8.79 23.81 24.30
C ARG A 448 7.74 22.71 24.35
N VAL A 449 7.00 22.55 23.26
CA VAL A 449 6.01 21.47 23.11
C VAL A 449 6.38 20.64 21.88
N VAL A 450 6.78 19.38 22.11
CA VAL A 450 7.07 18.44 21.03
C VAL A 450 5.75 17.96 20.43
N ALA A 451 5.64 17.91 19.11
CA ALA A 451 4.44 17.45 18.42
C ALA A 451 4.81 16.67 17.15
N LEU A 452 3.93 15.72 16.81
CA LEU A 452 3.94 14.99 15.56
C LEU A 452 2.86 15.61 14.68
N VAL A 453 3.27 16.18 13.55
CA VAL A 453 2.39 16.87 12.63
C VAL A 453 2.36 16.18 11.27
N ARG A 454 1.19 16.14 10.65
CA ARG A 454 0.98 15.72 9.26
C ARG A 454 1.09 16.97 8.41
N VAL A 455 2.02 16.99 7.47
CA VAL A 455 2.27 18.16 6.62
C VAL A 455 2.12 17.76 5.16
N ARG A 456 1.37 18.56 4.41
CA ARG A 456 1.30 18.47 2.96
C ARG A 456 2.37 19.39 2.39
N CYS A 457 3.31 18.85 1.62
CA CYS A 457 4.41 19.64 1.08
C CYS A 457 4.56 19.47 -0.43
N ALA A 458 5.03 20.53 -1.08
CA ALA A 458 5.38 20.53 -2.48
C ALA A 458 6.79 19.94 -2.68
N LEU A 459 6.93 18.98 -3.59
CA LEU A 459 8.22 18.38 -3.97
C LEU A 459 8.97 19.18 -5.04
N VAL A 460 9.84 20.10 -4.62
CA VAL A 460 10.69 20.89 -5.51
C VAL A 460 12.10 20.29 -5.50
N ASP A 461 12.64 19.88 -6.66
CA ASP A 461 13.95 19.23 -6.78
C ASP A 461 14.13 17.99 -5.87
N ASN A 462 13.12 17.12 -5.82
CA ASN A 462 13.08 15.96 -4.89
C ASN A 462 13.04 16.31 -3.39
N ASN A 463 12.85 17.60 -3.05
CA ASN A 463 12.83 18.07 -1.67
C ASN A 463 11.44 18.60 -1.28
N CYS A 464 10.96 18.14 -0.13
CA CYS A 464 9.70 18.56 0.46
C CYS A 464 9.80 19.99 1.01
N ARG A 465 8.96 20.91 0.51
CA ARG A 465 8.89 22.32 0.94
C ARG A 465 7.50 22.73 1.39
N VAL A 466 7.44 23.55 2.43
CA VAL A 466 6.21 24.08 3.07
C VAL A 466 6.40 25.57 3.28
N GLY A 467 5.54 26.41 2.69
CA GLY A 467 5.73 27.87 2.71
C GLY A 467 7.11 28.32 2.15
N GLY A 468 7.68 27.55 1.21
CA GLY A 468 9.03 27.77 0.67
C GLY A 468 10.19 27.25 1.54
N ALA A 469 9.96 26.93 2.81
CA ALA A 469 10.97 26.36 3.71
C ALA A 469 11.19 24.86 3.43
N LEU A 470 12.46 24.43 3.48
CA LEU A 470 12.85 23.03 3.28
C LEU A 470 12.57 22.22 4.54
N VAL A 471 11.73 21.17 4.44
CA VAL A 471 11.39 20.33 5.59
C VAL A 471 12.49 19.30 5.83
N VAL A 472 13.48 19.67 6.66
CA VAL A 472 14.59 18.81 7.10
C VAL A 472 14.89 19.02 8.58
N PRO A 473 15.47 18.03 9.29
CA PRO A 473 15.88 18.18 10.68
C PRO A 473 16.70 19.45 10.93
N GLY A 474 16.29 20.24 11.92
CA GLY A 474 16.90 21.52 12.30
C GLY A 474 16.24 22.77 11.71
N THR A 475 15.42 22.65 10.66
CA THR A 475 14.71 23.79 10.07
C THR A 475 13.53 24.23 10.94
N ALA A 476 13.29 25.54 11.04
CA ALA A 476 12.08 26.09 11.63
C ALA A 476 11.05 26.38 10.52
N LEU A 477 9.82 25.91 10.73
CA LEU A 477 8.67 26.20 9.88
C LEU A 477 7.79 27.24 10.58
N ASP A 478 7.39 28.28 9.85
CA ASP A 478 6.42 29.25 10.35
C ASP A 478 5.01 28.70 10.10
N ILE A 479 4.36 28.29 11.18
CA ILE A 479 3.05 27.66 11.16
C ILE A 479 2.01 28.65 11.66
N VAL A 480 1.00 28.94 10.83
CA VAL A 480 -0.13 29.81 11.18
C VAL A 480 -1.27 28.95 11.73
N ARG A 481 -1.73 29.29 12.94
CA ARG A 481 -2.86 28.66 13.62
C ARG A 481 -3.83 29.75 14.05
N GLY A 482 -5.04 29.74 13.50
CA GLY A 482 -5.98 30.84 13.67
C GLY A 482 -5.41 32.15 13.15
N ASN A 483 -5.22 33.13 14.03
CA ASN A 483 -4.61 34.44 13.72
C ASN A 483 -3.17 34.59 14.23
N GLU A 484 -2.58 33.52 14.78
CA GLU A 484 -1.26 33.54 15.42
C GLU A 484 -0.25 32.72 14.62
N SER A 485 1.01 33.16 14.62
CA SER A 485 2.13 32.49 13.94
C SER A 485 3.07 31.88 14.97
N PHE A 486 3.40 30.61 14.80
CA PHE A 486 4.24 29.83 15.69
C PHE A 486 5.44 29.25 14.94
N SER A 487 6.60 29.21 15.60
CA SER A 487 7.79 28.57 15.04
C SER A 487 7.83 27.08 15.44
N PHE A 488 7.80 26.20 14.44
CA PHE A 488 7.90 24.75 14.60
C PHE A 488 9.24 24.24 14.10
N ARG A 489 10.12 23.85 15.02
CA ARG A 489 11.45 23.32 14.70
C ARG A 489 11.35 21.83 14.38
N VAL A 490 11.64 21.45 13.14
CA VAL A 490 11.69 20.07 12.67
C VAL A 490 12.81 19.32 13.37
N MET A 491 12.50 18.16 13.96
CA MET A 491 13.46 17.26 14.61
C MET A 491 13.70 16.01 13.76
N GLU A 492 12.63 15.39 13.26
CA GLU A 492 12.67 14.12 12.54
C GLU A 492 11.59 14.08 11.46
N LEU A 493 11.87 13.40 10.34
CA LEU A 493 10.96 13.23 9.21
C LEU A 493 10.52 11.77 9.13
N TYR A 494 9.21 11.52 9.13
CA TYR A 494 8.63 10.21 8.81
C TYR A 494 8.04 10.29 7.39
N ARG A 495 8.73 9.66 6.42
CA ARG A 495 8.22 9.59 5.04
C ARG A 495 7.05 8.61 4.96
N SER A 496 6.02 8.97 4.19
CA SER A 496 4.97 8.01 3.81
C SER A 496 5.59 6.93 2.91
N PRO A 497 5.32 5.63 3.14
CA PRO A 497 6.08 4.57 2.51
C PRO A 497 5.47 4.22 1.17
N ILE A 498 6.20 4.55 0.11
CA ILE A 498 6.04 3.93 -1.21
C ILE A 498 6.92 2.65 -1.29
N GLU A 499 7.71 2.37 -0.24
CA GLU A 499 8.61 1.22 -0.11
C GLU A 499 7.98 0.07 0.68
N LEU A 500 8.48 -1.16 0.47
CA LEU A 500 8.08 -2.34 1.24
C LEU A 500 8.14 -2.06 2.75
N GLN A 501 6.96 -1.95 3.36
CA GLN A 501 6.86 -1.91 4.82
C GLN A 501 7.09 -3.31 5.36
N ALA A 502 8.00 -3.41 6.34
CA ALA A 502 8.10 -4.57 7.20
C ALA A 502 7.65 -4.20 8.60
N GLU A 503 7.10 -5.19 9.30
CA GLU A 503 6.86 -5.13 10.73
C GLU A 503 8.00 -5.87 11.43
N VAL A 504 8.83 -5.15 12.17
CA VAL A 504 9.94 -5.70 12.95
C VAL A 504 9.57 -5.65 14.42
N THR A 505 9.70 -6.79 15.09
CA THR A 505 9.49 -6.86 16.53
C THR A 505 10.74 -6.40 17.26
N VAL A 506 10.59 -5.50 18.23
CA VAL A 506 11.67 -5.05 19.09
C VAL A 506 11.26 -5.09 20.56
N MET A 507 12.23 -5.36 21.43
CA MET A 507 12.10 -5.23 22.86
C MET A 507 12.81 -3.97 23.33
N GLY A 508 12.20 -3.30 24.30
CA GLY A 508 12.70 -2.04 24.82
C GLY A 508 11.93 -1.60 26.05
N ALA A 509 11.97 -0.31 26.34
CA ALA A 509 11.17 0.30 27.38
C ALA A 509 10.64 1.68 26.97
N PHE A 510 9.38 1.96 27.31
CA PHE A 510 8.86 3.31 27.36
C PHE A 510 9.51 4.05 28.54
N VAL A 511 10.09 5.22 28.32
CA VAL A 511 10.90 5.96 29.32
C VAL A 511 10.37 7.37 29.57
N GLY A 512 10.75 7.99 30.70
CA GLY A 512 10.35 9.36 31.05
C GLY A 512 8.89 9.50 31.51
N LEU A 513 8.25 8.42 31.94
CA LEU A 513 6.84 8.42 32.34
C LEU A 513 6.67 8.95 33.78
N ASP A 514 5.64 9.75 34.03
CA ASP A 514 5.16 9.95 35.39
C ASP A 514 4.29 8.77 35.86
N ASP A 515 4.00 8.69 37.16
CA ASP A 515 3.28 7.56 37.77
C ASP A 515 1.96 7.26 37.04
N ALA A 516 1.14 8.29 36.81
CA ALA A 516 -0.17 8.14 36.20
C ALA A 516 -0.07 7.68 34.73
N ARG A 517 0.93 8.17 33.98
CA ARG A 517 1.16 7.80 32.59
C ARG A 517 1.79 6.41 32.49
N ALA A 518 2.63 6.01 33.44
CA ALA A 518 3.20 4.67 33.49
C ALA A 518 2.11 3.61 33.70
N ASP A 519 1.15 3.87 34.60
CA ASP A 519 0.00 2.99 34.80
C ASP A 519 -0.85 2.88 33.52
N ARG A 520 -1.16 4.01 32.87
CA ARG A 520 -1.94 4.01 31.61
C ARG A 520 -1.22 3.31 30.47
N ILE A 521 0.10 3.52 30.32
CA ILE A 521 0.89 2.80 29.33
C ILE A 521 0.90 1.31 29.65
N SER A 522 1.16 0.90 30.89
CA SER A 522 1.17 -0.53 31.27
C SER A 522 -0.18 -1.24 31.09
N GLY A 523 -1.28 -0.47 31.07
CA GLY A 523 -2.63 -0.96 30.79
C GLY A 523 -3.03 -0.98 29.31
N LEU A 524 -2.16 -0.57 28.38
CA LEU A 524 -2.43 -0.71 26.95
C LEU A 524 -2.42 -2.20 26.56
N ASP A 525 -3.52 -2.69 26.00
CA ASP A 525 -3.68 -4.05 25.50
C ASP A 525 -3.51 -4.13 23.97
N GLU A 526 -3.45 -5.35 23.41
CA GLU A 526 -3.37 -5.60 21.96
C GLU A 526 -4.54 -4.99 21.16
N SER A 527 -5.67 -4.68 21.82
CA SER A 527 -6.91 -4.18 21.21
C SER A 527 -7.09 -2.66 21.28
N SER A 528 -6.32 -1.97 22.13
CA SER A 528 -6.41 -0.53 22.28
C SER A 528 -5.93 0.20 21.03
N ASP A 529 -6.64 1.28 20.66
CA ASP A 529 -6.37 2.21 19.55
C ASP A 529 -4.96 2.84 19.55
N ALA A 530 -4.06 2.42 20.45
CA ALA A 530 -2.61 2.59 20.34
C ALA A 530 -1.99 1.78 19.19
N ALA A 531 -2.75 0.87 18.57
CA ALA A 531 -2.51 0.33 17.22
C ALA A 531 -2.69 1.44 16.16
N SER A 532 -1.83 2.45 16.22
CA SER A 532 -1.84 3.50 15.22
C SER A 532 -1.29 2.93 13.91
N ASP A 533 -2.06 3.08 12.83
CA ASP A 533 -1.60 2.90 11.44
C ASP A 533 -0.25 3.60 11.15
N SER A 534 0.18 4.51 12.03
CA SER A 534 1.39 5.30 11.89
C SER A 534 2.70 4.65 12.31
N TRP A 535 2.71 3.66 13.20
CA TRP A 535 3.99 3.15 13.72
C TRP A 535 4.06 1.68 14.07
N GLY A 536 2.94 1.00 14.27
CA GLY A 536 2.91 -0.40 14.65
C GLY A 536 1.94 -0.69 15.79
N ARG A 537 2.26 -1.71 16.59
CA ARG A 537 1.41 -2.18 17.69
C ARG A 537 2.21 -2.68 18.88
N VAL A 538 1.58 -2.67 20.05
CA VAL A 538 2.12 -3.25 21.27
C VAL A 538 1.78 -4.74 21.31
N LEU A 539 2.76 -5.60 21.62
CA LEU A 539 2.55 -7.04 21.75
C LEU A 539 2.49 -7.49 23.22
N SER A 540 3.31 -6.88 24.08
CA SER A 540 3.33 -7.18 25.51
C SER A 540 3.99 -6.04 26.28
N LEU A 541 3.48 -5.71 27.47
CA LEU A 541 4.03 -4.71 28.36
C LEU A 541 4.31 -5.30 29.73
N GLY A 542 5.38 -4.83 30.36
CA GLY A 542 5.71 -5.09 31.75
C GLY A 542 5.04 -4.08 32.69
N ARG A 543 5.30 -4.24 33.98
CA ARG A 543 4.86 -3.29 35.00
C ARG A 543 5.75 -2.04 34.99
N PRO A 544 5.25 -0.89 35.48
CA PRO A 544 6.06 0.28 35.74
C PRO A 544 7.22 -0.04 36.68
N GLU A 545 8.44 0.27 36.25
CA GLU A 545 9.67 0.20 37.04
C GLU A 545 10.21 1.62 37.28
N PRO A 546 10.83 1.91 38.44
CA PRO A 546 11.53 3.17 38.63
C PRO A 546 12.67 3.31 37.61
N GLU A 547 12.73 4.46 36.94
CA GLU A 547 13.79 4.75 35.99
C GLU A 547 15.08 5.10 36.73
N ASN A 548 16.12 4.29 36.51
CA ASN A 548 17.42 4.44 37.15
C ASN A 548 18.35 5.27 36.27
N LEU A 549 19.06 6.22 36.88
CA LEU A 549 20.16 6.94 36.24
C LEU A 549 21.40 6.05 36.28
N GLU A 550 21.84 5.55 35.12
CA GLU A 550 23.12 4.86 34.99
C GLU A 550 24.19 5.84 34.50
N LEU A 551 25.28 5.98 35.26
CA LEU A 551 26.47 6.70 34.82
C LEU A 551 27.29 5.81 33.89
N THR A 552 28.01 6.44 32.97
CA THR A 552 28.97 5.78 32.08
C THR A 552 29.93 4.92 32.93
N GLY A 553 29.90 3.59 32.73
CA GLY A 553 30.63 2.62 33.56
C GLY A 553 29.76 1.71 34.45
N GLY A 554 28.43 1.76 34.32
CA GLY A 554 27.51 0.80 34.97
C GLY A 554 27.19 1.10 36.43
N VAL A 555 27.54 2.29 36.91
CA VAL A 555 27.25 2.71 38.29
C VAL A 555 25.86 3.35 38.33
N ARG A 556 24.94 2.74 39.10
CA ARG A 556 23.62 3.34 39.38
C ARG A 556 23.80 4.57 40.27
N ALA A 557 23.39 5.73 39.77
CA ALA A 557 23.55 7.02 40.44
C ALA A 557 22.28 7.54 41.13
N GLY A 558 21.13 6.91 40.92
CA GLY A 558 19.87 7.25 41.58
C GLY A 558 18.65 6.90 40.74
N ILE A 559 17.46 7.26 41.23
CA ILE A 559 16.20 7.20 40.48
C ILE A 559 15.87 8.61 39.96
N THR A 560 15.34 8.72 38.74
CA THR A 560 15.02 10.02 38.12
C THR A 560 13.70 10.62 38.62
N GLY A 561 12.95 9.89 39.45
CA GLY A 561 11.56 10.22 39.80
C GLY A 561 10.57 9.97 38.66
N LYS A 562 11.03 9.36 37.57
CA LYS A 562 10.22 8.88 36.45
C LYS A 562 10.15 7.36 36.47
N HIS A 563 9.28 6.81 35.66
CA HIS A 563 9.07 5.39 35.48
C HIS A 563 9.38 4.99 34.05
N ARG A 564 9.78 3.73 33.90
CA ARG A 564 9.89 3.06 32.61
C ARG A 564 8.98 1.84 32.59
N VAL A 565 8.41 1.55 31.43
CA VAL A 565 7.59 0.35 31.20
C VAL A 565 8.26 -0.48 30.11
N ARG A 566 8.82 -1.63 30.48
CA ARG A 566 9.43 -2.56 29.52
C ARG A 566 8.35 -3.15 28.60
N GLY A 567 8.67 -3.46 27.36
CA GLY A 567 7.69 -4.04 26.45
C GLY A 567 8.28 -4.61 25.18
N LEU A 568 7.51 -5.50 24.57
CA LEU A 568 7.70 -6.01 23.22
C LEU A 568 6.72 -5.28 22.30
N VAL A 569 7.24 -4.61 21.28
CA VAL A 569 6.43 -3.84 20.32
C VAL A 569 6.79 -4.26 18.90
N ALA A 570 5.77 -4.32 18.04
CA ALA A 570 5.96 -4.54 16.62
C ALA A 570 5.96 -3.19 15.92
N ILE A 571 7.09 -2.82 15.31
CA ILE A 571 7.31 -1.52 14.69
C ILE A 571 7.24 -1.66 13.17
N ARG A 572 6.39 -0.85 12.54
CA ARG A 572 6.37 -0.69 11.09
C ARG A 572 7.54 0.21 10.67
N CYS A 573 8.36 -0.26 9.75
CA CYS A 573 9.53 0.46 9.23
C CYS A 573 9.75 0.20 7.75
N ALA A 574 10.54 1.06 7.11
CA ALA A 574 11.00 0.86 5.74
C ALA A 574 12.28 0.01 5.74
N ILE A 575 12.34 -1.03 4.90
CA ILE A 575 13.54 -1.86 4.78
C ILE A 575 14.45 -1.26 3.70
N VAL A 576 15.61 -0.75 4.12
CA VAL A 576 16.67 -0.27 3.23
C VAL A 576 17.88 -1.19 3.40
N GLY A 577 18.10 -2.08 2.44
CA GLY A 577 19.11 -3.14 2.56
C GLY A 577 18.67 -4.21 3.56
N HIS A 578 19.44 -4.39 4.65
CA HIS A 578 19.12 -5.30 5.76
C HIS A 578 18.68 -4.56 7.04
N GLU A 579 18.51 -3.24 6.96
CA GLU A 579 18.21 -2.39 8.11
C GLU A 579 16.77 -1.90 8.05
N CYS A 580 16.14 -1.88 9.22
CA CYS A 580 14.78 -1.39 9.43
C CYS A 580 14.87 0.09 9.82
N TRP A 581 14.41 0.99 8.94
CA TRP A 581 14.49 2.42 9.14
C TRP A 581 13.14 3.00 9.53
N ARG A 582 13.14 3.78 10.62
CA ARG A 582 12.00 4.60 11.03
C ARG A 582 12.42 6.06 11.01
N GLY A 583 11.81 6.81 10.12
CA GLY A 583 12.22 8.19 9.85
C GLY A 583 13.66 8.23 9.33
N ASN A 584 14.56 8.88 10.05
CA ASN A 584 15.99 8.93 9.75
C ASN A 584 16.85 8.06 10.68
N LYS A 585 16.24 7.17 11.47
CA LYS A 585 16.92 6.29 12.42
C LYS A 585 16.81 4.83 12.01
N VAL A 586 17.89 4.09 12.20
CA VAL A 586 17.85 2.62 12.18
C VAL A 586 17.19 2.16 13.48
N VAL A 587 16.17 1.32 13.37
CA VAL A 587 15.57 0.65 14.53
C VAL A 587 16.57 -0.39 15.04
N GLY A 588 17.23 -0.09 16.16
CA GLY A 588 18.23 -0.95 16.75
C GLY A 588 18.56 -0.62 18.21
N PRO A 589 19.33 -1.49 18.88
CA PRO A 589 19.70 -1.32 20.29
C PRO A 589 20.31 0.05 20.60
N GLY A 590 19.84 0.69 21.67
CA GLY A 590 20.26 2.02 22.14
C GLY A 590 19.50 3.19 21.52
N GLU A 591 18.66 2.95 20.50
CA GLU A 591 17.92 4.02 19.84
C GLU A 591 16.61 4.37 20.56
N ARG A 592 16.31 5.67 20.61
CA ARG A 592 15.06 6.21 21.16
C ARG A 592 14.11 6.62 20.04
N LEU A 593 12.95 5.97 20.01
CA LEU A 593 11.89 6.15 19.02
C LEU A 593 10.73 6.94 19.64
N ALA A 594 10.25 7.97 18.94
CA ALA A 594 9.04 8.68 19.33
C ALA A 594 7.80 7.90 18.84
N LEU A 595 7.02 7.36 19.78
CA LEU A 595 5.82 6.59 19.52
C LEU A 595 4.57 7.42 19.84
N PRO A 596 3.71 7.75 18.85
CA PRO A 596 2.44 8.40 19.13
C PRO A 596 1.46 7.37 19.72
N THR A 597 1.02 7.61 20.95
CA THR A 597 0.00 6.82 21.65
C THR A 597 -1.25 7.69 21.89
N SER A 598 -2.31 7.09 22.45
CA SER A 598 -3.47 7.84 22.95
C SER A 598 -3.09 8.90 24.00
N GLU A 599 -1.97 8.72 24.69
CA GLU A 599 -1.39 9.61 25.70
C GLU A 599 -0.42 10.65 25.12
N GLY A 600 -0.45 10.86 23.80
CA GLY A 600 0.50 11.73 23.10
C GLY A 600 1.79 11.01 22.73
N ILE A 601 2.90 11.75 22.61
CA ILE A 601 4.18 11.15 22.21
C ILE A 601 4.88 10.54 23.44
N VAL A 602 5.26 9.27 23.32
CA VAL A 602 6.03 8.54 24.33
C VAL A 602 7.35 8.05 23.72
N TRP A 603 8.44 8.18 24.45
CA TRP A 603 9.75 7.70 24.02
C TRP A 603 9.91 6.22 24.33
N PHE A 604 10.29 5.44 23.32
CA PHE A 604 10.62 4.03 23.46
C PHE A 604 12.10 3.80 23.16
N GLU A 605 12.84 3.37 24.16
CA GLU A 605 14.25 3.02 24.06
C GLU A 605 14.37 1.55 23.67
N VAL A 606 14.90 1.28 22.47
CA VAL A 606 15.09 -0.07 21.94
C VAL A 606 16.27 -0.72 22.64
N THR A 607 16.06 -1.88 23.24
CA THR A 607 17.11 -2.69 23.84
C THR A 607 17.60 -3.76 22.88
N GLU A 608 16.67 -4.38 22.14
CA GLU A 608 16.97 -5.57 21.34
C GLU A 608 15.99 -5.73 20.16
N ASN A 609 16.48 -6.23 19.02
CA ASN A 609 15.66 -6.55 17.86
C ASN A 609 15.35 -8.06 17.83
N TYR A 610 14.09 -8.42 17.55
CA TYR A 610 13.67 -9.79 17.32
C TYR A 610 13.61 -10.08 15.80
N PRO A 611 13.92 -11.32 15.39
CA PRO A 611 13.88 -11.70 13.98
C PRO A 611 12.46 -11.64 13.42
N ALA A 612 12.35 -11.25 12.14
CA ALA A 612 11.06 -11.12 11.47
C ALA A 612 10.50 -12.50 11.08
N ALA A 613 9.18 -12.60 10.87
CA ALA A 613 8.51 -13.85 10.49
C ALA A 613 9.05 -14.49 9.19
N ASN A 614 9.76 -13.72 8.35
CA ASN A 614 10.35 -14.17 7.10
C ASN A 614 11.81 -14.64 7.23
N ASP A 615 12.41 -14.54 8.42
CA ASP A 615 13.74 -15.10 8.66
C ASP A 615 13.66 -16.63 8.72
N ARG A 616 14.76 -17.32 8.38
CA ARG A 616 14.88 -18.78 8.57
C ARG A 616 14.95 -19.08 10.06
N LEU A 617 13.78 -19.12 10.68
CA LEU A 617 13.61 -19.43 12.10
C LEU A 617 13.61 -20.93 12.32
N VAL A 618 14.29 -21.36 13.38
CA VAL A 618 14.20 -22.72 13.90
C VAL A 618 13.45 -22.66 15.23
N GLU A 619 12.52 -23.58 15.43
CA GLU A 619 11.84 -23.77 16.71
C GLU A 619 12.62 -24.81 17.54
N LEU A 620 13.00 -24.45 18.77
CA LEU A 620 13.65 -25.33 19.73
C LEU A 620 12.78 -25.48 20.97
N LYS A 621 12.74 -26.67 21.57
CA LYS A 621 12.10 -26.87 22.88
C LYS A 621 13.15 -26.64 23.96
N VAL A 622 12.97 -25.66 24.84
CA VAL A 622 13.91 -25.32 25.91
C VAL A 622 13.22 -25.60 27.24
N SER A 623 13.82 -26.46 28.07
CA SER A 623 13.38 -26.68 29.45
C SER A 623 14.20 -25.79 30.38
N GLY A 624 13.57 -25.30 31.44
CA GLY A 624 14.18 -24.35 32.35
C GLY A 624 13.21 -23.88 33.41
N ALA A 625 13.48 -22.74 34.02
CA ALA A 625 12.58 -22.14 34.99
C ALA A 625 12.46 -20.63 34.82
N PHE A 626 11.24 -20.11 34.99
CA PHE A 626 11.05 -18.69 35.23
C PHE A 626 11.49 -18.38 36.66
N VAL A 627 12.39 -17.39 36.83
CA VAL A 627 13.07 -17.10 38.09
C VAL A 627 12.79 -15.68 38.59
N GLY A 628 13.06 -15.41 39.87
CA GLY A 628 12.85 -14.09 40.49
C GLY A 628 11.38 -13.67 40.61
N LEU A 629 10.42 -14.60 40.58
CA LEU A 629 8.99 -14.30 40.53
C LEU A 629 8.43 -13.90 41.90
N GLU A 630 7.52 -12.92 41.91
CA GLU A 630 6.66 -12.69 43.07
C GLU A 630 5.61 -13.80 43.22
N ARG A 631 5.10 -13.99 44.44
CA ARG A 631 4.10 -15.05 44.73
C ARG A 631 2.89 -15.00 43.79
N GLU A 632 2.38 -13.81 43.51
CA GLU A 632 1.21 -13.64 42.64
C GLU A 632 1.52 -14.02 41.18
N GLN A 633 2.68 -13.60 40.65
CA GLN A 633 3.13 -13.94 39.30
C GLN A 633 3.33 -15.46 39.16
N ALA A 634 3.97 -16.07 40.15
CA ALA A 634 4.25 -17.50 40.16
C ALA A 634 2.97 -18.35 40.22
N GLN A 635 1.95 -17.89 40.95
CA GLN A 635 0.64 -18.54 40.98
C GLN A 635 -0.09 -18.43 39.65
N LYS A 636 -0.16 -17.24 39.06
CA LYS A 636 -0.82 -17.03 37.76
C LYS A 636 -0.15 -17.83 36.65
N LEU A 637 1.18 -17.84 36.61
CA LEU A 637 1.95 -18.60 35.64
C LEU A 637 1.72 -20.11 35.81
N GLY A 638 1.68 -20.62 37.05
CA GLY A 638 1.39 -22.02 37.33
C GLY A 638 -0.05 -22.46 37.01
N THR A 639 -0.99 -21.53 36.84
CA THR A 639 -2.39 -21.80 36.46
C THR A 639 -2.71 -21.47 35.00
N MET A 640 -1.70 -21.11 34.21
CA MET A 640 -1.89 -20.62 32.84
C MET A 640 -2.40 -21.73 31.90
N THR A 641 -3.47 -21.44 31.14
CA THR A 641 -3.98 -22.31 30.07
C THR A 641 -3.15 -22.14 28.79
N LEU A 642 -2.52 -23.23 28.35
CA LEU A 642 -1.59 -23.24 27.20
C LEU A 642 -2.28 -23.01 25.84
N SER A 643 -3.60 -23.22 25.76
CA SER A 643 -4.38 -23.10 24.52
C SER A 643 -4.73 -21.66 24.14
N ASP A 644 -4.55 -20.69 25.06
CA ASP A 644 -4.96 -19.29 24.88
C ASP A 644 -3.78 -18.38 24.51
N GLN A 645 -2.59 -18.95 24.23
CA GLN A 645 -1.41 -18.14 23.93
C GLN A 645 -1.38 -17.67 22.47
N PRO A 646 -1.20 -16.36 22.22
CA PRO A 646 -0.91 -15.85 20.89
C PRO A 646 0.35 -16.50 20.32
N ASN A 647 0.38 -16.71 19.00
CA ASN A 647 1.62 -17.06 18.32
C ASN A 647 2.59 -15.88 18.40
N HIS A 648 3.41 -15.83 19.44
CA HIS A 648 4.38 -14.76 19.61
C HIS A 648 5.61 -14.97 18.71
N PRO A 649 6.25 -13.88 18.25
CA PRO A 649 7.43 -13.95 17.38
C PRO A 649 8.63 -14.64 18.06
N TRP A 650 8.70 -14.63 19.39
CA TRP A 650 9.75 -15.33 20.15
C TRP A 650 9.48 -16.82 20.36
N GLY A 651 8.23 -17.29 20.33
CA GLY A 651 7.88 -18.64 20.76
C GLY A 651 6.52 -18.82 21.45
N LYS A 652 6.35 -19.94 22.17
CA LYS A 652 5.17 -20.30 22.97
C LYS A 652 5.58 -21.10 24.21
N ILE A 653 4.81 -21.04 25.29
CA ILE A 653 4.99 -21.90 26.46
C ILE A 653 4.27 -23.23 26.20
N LEU A 654 4.97 -24.34 26.37
CA LEU A 654 4.45 -25.70 26.15
C LEU A 654 3.98 -26.38 27.44
N GLY A 655 4.51 -25.96 28.59
CA GLY A 655 4.14 -26.53 29.88
C GLY A 655 4.74 -25.74 31.03
N VAL A 656 4.05 -25.72 32.16
CA VAL A 656 4.46 -25.03 33.40
C VAL A 656 4.23 -25.98 34.58
N ALA A 657 5.16 -25.99 35.51
CA ALA A 657 5.07 -26.72 36.76
C ALA A 657 4.47 -25.84 37.87
N PRO A 658 4.06 -26.42 39.01
CA PRO A 658 3.66 -25.64 40.18
C PRO A 658 4.80 -24.73 40.68
N PRO A 659 4.49 -23.54 41.21
CA PRO A 659 5.50 -22.62 41.73
C PRO A 659 6.19 -23.18 42.98
N VAL A 660 7.53 -23.10 43.00
CA VAL A 660 8.37 -23.49 44.13
C VAL A 660 9.20 -22.31 44.61
N LEU A 661 9.68 -22.35 45.85
CA LEU A 661 10.57 -21.30 46.36
C LEU A 661 11.91 -21.34 45.62
N GLU A 662 12.39 -20.17 45.21
CA GLU A 662 13.71 -20.04 44.60
C GLU A 662 14.79 -20.19 45.66
N THR A 663 15.69 -21.17 45.45
CA THR A 663 16.81 -21.48 46.33
C THR A 663 18.12 -21.08 45.66
N VAL A 664 19.02 -20.46 46.41
CA VAL A 664 20.38 -20.17 45.93
C VAL A 664 21.24 -21.40 46.15
N GLU A 665 21.89 -21.89 45.09
CA GLU A 665 22.85 -22.97 45.18
C GLU A 665 24.27 -22.41 45.05
N LEU A 666 25.11 -22.68 46.04
CA LEU A 666 26.54 -22.39 45.99
C LEU A 666 27.26 -23.63 45.46
N ARG A 667 27.88 -23.49 44.30
CA ARG A 667 28.76 -24.51 43.73
C ARG A 667 30.16 -24.29 44.26
N GLU A 668 30.66 -25.25 45.03
CA GLU A 668 32.06 -25.35 45.44
C GLU A 668 32.65 -26.64 44.82
N ASP A 669 33.98 -26.75 44.71
CA ASP A 669 34.65 -27.94 44.16
C ASP A 669 34.29 -29.25 44.91
N SER A 670 33.71 -29.14 46.11
CA SER A 670 33.28 -30.24 46.98
C SER A 670 31.80 -30.64 46.83
N GLY A 671 30.99 -29.90 46.07
CA GLY A 671 29.57 -30.18 45.85
C GLY A 671 28.68 -28.95 45.71
N VAL A 672 27.38 -29.19 45.54
CA VAL A 672 26.34 -28.15 45.48
C VAL A 672 25.67 -28.03 46.84
N PHE A 673 25.73 -26.84 47.46
CA PHE A 673 25.12 -26.57 48.76
C PHE A 673 24.00 -25.54 48.61
N SER A 674 22.83 -25.81 49.18
CA SER A 674 21.76 -24.81 49.23
C SER A 674 22.07 -23.74 50.30
N ALA A 675 22.17 -22.48 49.87
CA ALA A 675 22.53 -21.34 50.70
C ALA A 675 21.32 -20.59 51.28
N GLY A 676 20.10 -21.10 51.06
CA GLY A 676 18.85 -20.49 51.51
C GLY A 676 17.93 -20.12 50.35
N THR A 677 16.78 -19.51 50.67
CA THR A 677 15.81 -19.03 49.67
C THR A 677 15.97 -17.53 49.42
N THR A 678 15.71 -17.08 48.20
CA THR A 678 15.76 -15.64 47.83
C THR A 678 14.53 -14.87 48.31
N GLY A 679 13.52 -15.58 48.85
CA GLY A 679 12.19 -15.03 49.13
C GLY A 679 11.31 -14.89 47.89
N LYS A 680 11.82 -15.22 46.70
CA LYS A 680 11.08 -15.26 45.43
C LYS A 680 10.70 -16.70 45.09
N PHE A 681 9.95 -16.84 44.01
CA PHE A 681 9.50 -18.13 43.48
C PHE A 681 10.18 -18.41 42.13
N LYS A 682 10.36 -19.68 41.83
CA LYS A 682 10.66 -20.18 40.49
C LYS A 682 9.55 -21.10 40.00
N VAL A 683 9.29 -21.09 38.71
CA VAL A 683 8.29 -21.93 38.04
C VAL A 683 9.00 -22.66 36.91
N GLU A 684 9.20 -23.97 37.06
CA GLU A 684 9.77 -24.79 35.98
C GLU A 684 8.82 -24.78 34.78
N ALA A 685 9.38 -24.68 33.57
CA ALA A 685 8.58 -24.64 32.36
C ALA A 685 9.32 -25.21 31.16
N LEU A 686 8.54 -25.68 30.20
CA LEU A 686 9.00 -26.07 28.87
C LEU A 686 8.47 -25.00 27.90
N VAL A 687 9.37 -24.38 27.13
CA VAL A 687 9.03 -23.35 26.16
C VAL A 687 9.51 -23.76 24.76
N ALA A 688 8.73 -23.47 23.73
CA ALA A 688 9.18 -23.56 22.34
C ALA A 688 9.66 -22.18 21.91
N VAL A 689 10.97 -22.03 21.69
CA VAL A 689 11.60 -20.76 21.32
C VAL A 689 11.92 -20.77 19.84
N ARG A 690 11.53 -19.71 19.13
CA ARG A 690 11.90 -19.46 17.73
C ARG A 690 13.14 -18.59 17.70
N CYS A 691 14.21 -19.06 17.06
CA CYS A 691 15.48 -18.36 17.03
C CYS A 691 16.01 -18.18 15.61
N LEU A 692 16.83 -17.14 15.44
CA LEU A 692 17.60 -16.90 14.22
C LEU A 692 18.87 -17.75 14.25
N VAL A 693 19.13 -18.51 13.19
CA VAL A 693 20.34 -19.32 13.08
C VAL A 693 21.41 -18.57 12.29
N SER A 694 22.55 -18.32 12.94
CA SER A 694 23.75 -17.78 12.31
C SER A 694 24.89 -18.79 12.48
N GLY A 695 25.22 -19.51 11.40
CA GLY A 695 26.16 -20.65 11.48
C GLY A 695 25.57 -21.84 12.24
N THR A 696 26.22 -22.23 13.35
CA THR A 696 25.73 -23.26 14.29
C THR A 696 25.04 -22.67 15.52
N GLU A 697 24.99 -21.35 15.62
CA GLU A 697 24.45 -20.65 16.77
C GLU A 697 22.98 -20.27 16.53
N CYS A 698 22.14 -20.57 17.51
CA CYS A 698 20.73 -20.20 17.55
C CYS A 698 20.57 -19.06 18.55
N ARG A 699 20.11 -17.89 18.09
CA ARG A 699 20.01 -16.67 18.90
C ARG A 699 18.57 -16.19 19.01
N LEU A 700 18.16 -15.85 20.22
CA LEU A 700 16.93 -15.11 20.49
C LEU A 700 17.34 -13.66 20.76
N GLY A 701 17.13 -12.79 19.77
CA GLY A 701 17.74 -11.45 19.76
C GLY A 701 19.28 -11.53 19.71
N SER A 702 19.93 -10.84 20.63
CA SER A 702 21.37 -10.87 20.93
C SER A 702 21.79 -12.07 21.79
N THR A 703 20.86 -12.73 22.47
CA THR A 703 21.16 -13.83 23.41
C THR A 703 21.37 -15.14 22.67
N LEU A 704 22.53 -15.78 22.88
CA LEU A 704 22.80 -17.13 22.40
C LEU A 704 22.00 -18.14 23.24
N ILE A 705 21.16 -18.94 22.59
CA ILE A 705 20.41 -19.99 23.28
C ILE A 705 21.38 -21.14 23.57
N GLY A 706 21.65 -21.36 24.85
CA GLY A 706 22.53 -22.41 25.38
C GLY A 706 22.03 -22.88 26.75
N PRO A 707 22.62 -23.96 27.30
CA PRO A 707 22.47 -24.27 28.72
C PRO A 707 22.92 -23.07 29.55
N GLU A 708 22.19 -22.76 30.62
CA GLU A 708 22.36 -21.62 31.53
C GLU A 708 22.12 -20.24 30.88
N ALA A 709 21.49 -20.20 29.70
CA ALA A 709 21.13 -18.94 29.06
C ALA A 709 19.94 -18.28 29.77
N MET A 710 20.10 -17.01 30.13
CA MET A 710 19.02 -16.18 30.70
C MET A 710 18.23 -15.51 29.57
N LEU A 711 17.04 -16.04 29.28
CA LEU A 711 16.15 -15.54 28.23
C LEU A 711 15.13 -14.56 28.83
N SER A 712 14.90 -13.43 28.15
CA SER A 712 13.78 -12.54 28.49
C SER A 712 12.55 -12.96 27.69
N ILE A 713 11.58 -13.57 28.34
CA ILE A 713 10.38 -14.14 27.72
C ILE A 713 9.17 -13.26 28.04
N PRO A 714 8.49 -12.69 27.03
CA PRO A 714 7.25 -11.97 27.25
C PRO A 714 6.11 -12.95 27.54
N THR A 715 5.39 -12.67 28.62
CA THR A 715 4.21 -13.40 29.10
C THR A 715 3.07 -12.42 29.35
N PRO A 716 1.83 -12.88 29.61
CA PRO A 716 0.74 -12.00 30.02
C PRO A 716 1.01 -11.23 31.32
N GLU A 717 1.91 -11.72 32.18
CA GLU A 717 2.35 -11.02 33.40
C GLU A 717 3.51 -10.03 33.13
N GLY A 718 3.88 -9.86 31.86
CA GLY A 718 5.00 -9.04 31.40
C GLY A 718 6.22 -9.85 31.01
N LEU A 719 7.35 -9.16 30.85
CA LEU A 719 8.65 -9.77 30.55
C LEU A 719 9.23 -10.46 31.80
N LEU A 720 9.32 -11.79 31.74
CA LEU A 720 9.88 -12.63 32.80
C LEU A 720 11.25 -13.18 32.38
N LEU A 721 12.12 -13.39 33.35
CA LEU A 721 13.42 -14.03 33.15
C LEU A 721 13.25 -15.55 33.19
N PHE A 722 13.78 -16.23 32.18
CA PHE A 722 13.77 -17.68 32.05
C PHE A 722 15.19 -18.21 31.99
N ASP A 723 15.57 -19.00 33.00
CA ASP A 723 16.85 -19.68 33.11
C ASP A 723 16.78 -21.02 32.36
N ALA A 724 17.40 -21.08 31.18
CA ALA A 724 17.40 -22.26 30.33
C ALA A 724 18.32 -23.34 30.89
N THR A 725 17.79 -24.52 31.19
CA THR A 725 18.58 -25.64 31.72
C THR A 725 19.00 -26.61 30.62
N GLU A 726 18.08 -26.97 29.72
CA GLU A 726 18.32 -27.95 28.66
C GLU A 726 17.62 -27.54 27.36
N ILE A 727 18.27 -27.84 26.23
CA ILE A 727 17.72 -27.59 24.89
C ILE A 727 17.42 -28.93 24.24
N GLN A 728 16.16 -29.13 23.89
CA GLN A 728 15.65 -30.27 23.15
C GLN A 728 15.34 -29.87 21.69
N PRO A 729 15.63 -30.74 20.71
CA PRO A 729 15.27 -30.50 19.31
C PRO A 729 13.74 -30.44 19.13
N ALA A 730 13.28 -29.80 18.05
CA ALA A 730 11.90 -29.91 17.60
C ALA A 730 11.49 -31.38 17.40
N GLU A 731 10.19 -31.65 17.50
CA GLU A 731 9.55 -32.98 17.48
C GLU A 731 10.22 -33.99 16.52
N THR A 732 10.50 -35.19 17.03
CA THR A 732 10.96 -36.34 16.22
C THR A 732 9.95 -36.64 15.14
N THR A 733 10.32 -36.41 13.88
CA THR A 733 9.51 -36.78 12.72
C THR A 733 9.98 -38.13 12.19
N LEU A 734 9.05 -38.98 11.79
CA LEU A 734 9.41 -40.24 11.13
C LEU A 734 9.75 -39.94 9.67
N VAL A 735 10.92 -40.37 9.25
CA VAL A 735 11.44 -40.18 7.89
C VAL A 735 11.79 -41.54 7.31
N ASP A 736 11.33 -41.79 6.10
CA ASP A 736 11.65 -43.00 5.35
C ASP A 736 12.90 -42.73 4.50
N ILE A 737 13.97 -43.47 4.75
CA ILE A 737 15.20 -43.40 3.98
C ILE A 737 15.35 -44.65 3.13
N THR A 738 15.79 -44.47 1.88
CA THR A 738 16.20 -45.60 1.04
C THR A 738 17.72 -45.73 1.10
N VAL A 739 18.21 -46.91 1.48
CA VAL A 739 19.63 -47.22 1.60
C VAL A 739 20.00 -48.29 0.58
N ARG A 740 20.92 -47.97 -0.31
CA ARG A 740 21.49 -48.92 -1.27
C ARG A 740 22.70 -49.61 -0.61
N SER A 741 22.61 -50.92 -0.41
CA SER A 741 23.60 -51.71 0.32
C SER A 741 24.07 -52.89 -0.54
N ALA A 742 25.37 -53.15 -0.51
CA ALA A 742 25.93 -54.38 -1.05
C ALA A 742 26.08 -55.40 0.09
N THR A 743 25.53 -56.60 -0.06
CA THR A 743 25.51 -57.62 0.99
C THR A 743 25.55 -59.03 0.41
N ASP A 744 25.88 -60.05 1.21
CA ASP A 744 25.85 -61.43 0.75
C ASP A 744 24.45 -62.03 0.84
N ARG A 745 24.22 -63.16 0.15
CA ARG A 745 22.90 -63.82 0.09
C ARG A 745 22.43 -64.34 1.45
N THR A 746 23.34 -64.69 2.35
CA THR A 746 23.00 -65.17 3.70
C THR A 746 22.43 -64.01 4.52
N ILE A 747 23.12 -62.87 4.54
CA ILE A 747 22.64 -61.65 5.21
C ILE A 747 21.33 -61.16 4.59
N LEU A 748 21.19 -61.18 3.25
CA LEU A 748 19.93 -60.82 2.60
C LEU A 748 18.75 -61.69 3.07
N SER A 749 18.96 -63.00 3.26
CA SER A 749 17.91 -63.88 3.78
C SER A 749 17.53 -63.55 5.23
N LEU A 750 18.52 -63.19 6.07
CA LEU A 750 18.27 -62.70 7.43
C LEU A 750 17.52 -61.37 7.47
N VAL A 751 17.83 -60.44 6.56
CA VAL A 751 17.13 -59.14 6.42
C VAL A 751 15.67 -59.37 6.01
N ARG A 752 15.42 -60.23 5.01
CA ARG A 752 14.05 -60.58 4.57
C ARG A 752 13.24 -61.25 5.68
N ASN A 753 13.85 -62.15 6.43
CA ASN A 753 13.20 -62.79 7.58
C ASN A 753 12.95 -61.79 8.72
N GLY A 754 13.85 -60.84 8.94
CA GLY A 754 13.68 -59.75 9.90
C GLY A 754 12.49 -58.84 9.56
N LEU A 755 12.29 -58.51 8.28
CA LEU A 755 11.14 -57.75 7.80
C LEU A 755 9.82 -58.45 8.13
N SER A 756 9.73 -59.77 7.95
CA SER A 756 8.53 -60.54 8.29
C SER A 756 8.22 -60.53 9.79
N MET A 757 9.23 -60.52 10.66
CA MET A 757 9.01 -60.41 12.11
C MET A 757 8.55 -59.00 12.52
N GLU A 758 9.15 -57.95 11.96
CA GLU A 758 8.75 -56.56 12.23
C GLU A 758 7.31 -56.28 11.78
N GLN A 759 6.87 -56.86 10.66
CA GLN A 759 5.48 -56.76 10.18
C GLN A 759 4.48 -57.45 11.13
N VAL A 760 4.88 -58.56 11.75
CA VAL A 760 4.06 -59.29 12.74
C VAL A 760 3.98 -58.51 14.06
N GLU A 761 5.08 -57.90 14.50
CA GLU A 761 5.11 -57.03 15.70
C GLU A 761 4.31 -55.74 15.49
N ALA A 762 4.40 -55.11 14.31
CA ALA A 762 3.62 -53.93 13.95
C ALA A 762 2.11 -54.20 13.91
N GLN A 763 1.68 -55.44 13.60
CA GLN A 763 0.28 -55.85 13.67
C GLN A 763 -0.22 -56.12 15.10
N GLN A 764 0.69 -56.36 16.07
CA GLN A 764 0.33 -56.74 17.44
C GLN A 764 0.36 -55.57 18.45
N GLY A 765 0.91 -54.39 18.11
CA GLY A 765 0.96 -53.26 19.04
C GLY A 765 0.94 -51.88 18.37
N ARG A 766 0.03 -51.00 18.81
CA ARG A 766 0.01 -49.55 18.51
C ARG A 766 1.08 -48.80 19.33
N GLN A 767 2.35 -49.17 19.20
CA GLN A 767 3.44 -48.37 19.76
C GLN A 767 4.38 -47.92 18.66
N THR A 768 4.58 -46.60 18.60
CA THR A 768 5.55 -45.96 17.72
C THR A 768 6.95 -46.50 18.08
N PRO A 769 7.67 -47.14 17.15
CA PRO A 769 8.98 -47.71 17.45
C PRO A 769 9.95 -46.60 17.87
N SER A 770 10.66 -46.82 18.99
CA SER A 770 11.65 -45.88 19.53
C SER A 770 13.01 -45.90 18.81
N GLY A 771 13.11 -46.59 17.67
CA GLY A 771 14.34 -46.77 16.90
C GLY A 771 14.08 -47.02 15.41
N VAL A 772 15.15 -47.29 14.66
CA VAL A 772 15.06 -47.53 13.20
C VAL A 772 14.31 -48.82 12.90
N THR A 773 13.34 -48.76 11.99
CA THR A 773 12.49 -49.89 11.56
C THR A 773 12.72 -50.21 10.09
N LEU A 774 12.77 -51.49 9.74
CA LEU A 774 12.89 -51.97 8.37
C LEU A 774 11.48 -52.08 7.74
N LEU A 775 11.21 -51.25 6.72
CA LEU A 775 9.89 -51.20 6.08
C LEU A 775 9.79 -52.10 4.84
N ALA A 776 10.84 -52.12 4.02
CA ALA A 776 10.84 -52.88 2.78
C ALA A 776 12.26 -53.23 2.33
N VAL A 777 12.37 -54.30 1.55
CA VAL A 777 13.58 -54.69 0.83
C VAL A 777 13.21 -54.76 -0.65
N GLY A 778 13.81 -53.89 -1.46
CA GLY A 778 13.63 -53.81 -2.90
C GLY A 778 14.21 -55.00 -3.67
N GLU A 779 13.98 -55.01 -4.98
CA GLU A 779 14.46 -56.06 -5.88
C GLU A 779 16.00 -56.07 -5.96
N ILE A 780 16.57 -57.24 -6.25
CA ILE A 780 18.02 -57.42 -6.40
C ILE A 780 18.41 -56.80 -7.74
N GLU A 781 19.18 -55.71 -7.71
CA GLU A 781 19.53 -54.97 -8.92
C GLU A 781 20.62 -55.67 -9.74
N GLU A 782 21.69 -56.15 -9.10
CA GLU A 782 22.85 -56.76 -9.80
C GLU A 782 23.56 -57.82 -8.92
N GLU A 783 24.08 -58.87 -9.56
CA GLU A 783 25.11 -59.74 -8.96
C GLU A 783 26.45 -59.00 -8.97
N THR A 784 27.12 -58.93 -7.82
CA THR A 784 28.39 -58.22 -7.66
C THR A 784 29.40 -59.08 -6.91
N THR A 785 30.67 -58.69 -6.89
CA THR A 785 31.70 -59.31 -6.04
C THR A 785 31.97 -58.42 -4.85
N LEU A 786 31.68 -58.94 -3.65
CA LEU A 786 32.04 -58.27 -2.40
C LEU A 786 33.49 -58.59 -2.08
N ARG A 787 34.29 -57.53 -1.99
CA ARG A 787 35.67 -57.65 -1.51
C ARG A 787 35.72 -57.28 -0.03
N THR A 788 35.95 -58.27 0.81
CA THR A 788 36.21 -58.04 2.24
C THR A 788 37.72 -57.98 2.44
N SER A 789 38.20 -56.97 3.14
CA SER A 789 39.61 -56.84 3.51
C SER A 789 39.77 -56.81 5.03
N TYR A 790 40.71 -57.60 5.54
CA TYR A 790 41.10 -57.62 6.94
C TYR A 790 42.63 -57.60 7.03
N GLY A 791 43.19 -56.41 7.29
CA GLY A 791 44.63 -56.19 7.21
C GLY A 791 45.17 -56.46 5.81
N ALA A 792 46.16 -57.35 5.68
CA ALA A 792 46.78 -57.72 4.41
C ALA A 792 45.98 -58.75 3.59
N TYR A 793 44.90 -59.30 4.14
CA TYR A 793 44.11 -60.34 3.48
C TYR A 793 42.88 -59.71 2.84
N SER A 794 42.67 -59.96 1.54
CA SER A 794 41.40 -59.67 0.88
C SER A 794 40.86 -60.90 0.20
N TRP A 795 39.58 -61.21 0.41
CA TRP A 795 38.88 -62.25 -0.32
C TRP A 795 37.64 -61.66 -0.99
N GLU A 796 37.31 -62.24 -2.13
CA GLU A 796 36.14 -61.87 -2.93
C GLU A 796 35.09 -62.98 -2.77
N GLN A 797 33.85 -62.57 -2.55
CA GLN A 797 32.71 -63.48 -2.48
C GLN A 797 31.56 -62.94 -3.33
N PRO A 798 30.70 -63.82 -3.89
CA PRO A 798 29.49 -63.38 -4.58
C PRO A 798 28.61 -62.58 -3.61
N GLY A 799 28.20 -61.39 -4.03
CA GLY A 799 27.27 -60.54 -3.32
C GLY A 799 26.18 -60.01 -4.22
N VAL A 800 25.26 -59.28 -3.61
CA VAL A 800 24.09 -58.70 -4.24
C VAL A 800 23.94 -57.26 -3.78
N VAL A 801 23.54 -56.39 -4.69
CA VAL A 801 23.14 -55.01 -4.36
C VAL A 801 21.65 -54.99 -4.14
N VAL A 802 21.24 -54.45 -3.00
CA VAL A 802 19.83 -54.33 -2.60
C VAL A 802 19.53 -52.93 -2.12
N SER A 803 18.32 -52.46 -2.42
CA SER A 803 17.76 -51.23 -1.89
C SER A 803 16.87 -51.56 -0.71
N VAL A 804 17.05 -50.87 0.41
CA VAL A 804 16.30 -51.13 1.65
C VAL A 804 15.65 -49.85 2.13
N ILE A 805 14.36 -49.90 2.46
CA ILE A 805 13.62 -48.75 3.00
C ILE A 805 13.58 -48.89 4.52
N LEU A 806 14.11 -47.88 5.21
CA LEU A 806 14.16 -47.80 6.66
C LEU A 806 13.36 -46.60 7.16
N ARG A 807 12.51 -46.79 8.16
CA ARG A 807 11.86 -45.70 8.89
C ARG A 807 12.73 -45.28 10.07
N VAL A 808 13.12 -44.02 10.09
CA VAL A 808 14.06 -43.46 11.06
C VAL A 808 13.38 -42.31 11.81
N PRO A 809 13.39 -42.32 13.16
CA PRO A 809 12.97 -41.15 13.93
C PRO A 809 14.05 -40.07 13.81
N ALA A 810 13.79 -39.06 12.99
CA ALA A 810 14.74 -38.02 12.65
C ALA A 810 14.28 -36.65 13.14
N HIS A 811 15.23 -35.76 13.33
CA HIS A 811 14.99 -34.37 13.65
C HIS A 811 15.37 -33.51 12.46
N GLN A 812 14.52 -32.53 12.15
CA GLN A 812 14.83 -31.57 11.11
C GLN A 812 15.75 -30.50 11.69
N THR A 813 16.97 -30.40 11.14
CA THR A 813 17.93 -29.35 11.49
C THR A 813 18.18 -28.44 10.29
N VAL A 814 18.90 -27.34 10.51
CA VAL A 814 19.35 -26.46 9.43
C VAL A 814 20.25 -27.15 8.39
N SER A 815 20.90 -28.25 8.78
CA SER A 815 21.75 -29.06 7.89
C SER A 815 20.99 -30.18 7.16
N GLY A 816 19.66 -30.26 7.36
CA GLY A 816 18.80 -31.34 6.88
C GLY A 816 18.35 -32.27 8.01
N TRP A 817 17.82 -33.43 7.64
CA TRP A 817 17.37 -34.46 8.57
C TRP A 817 18.56 -35.09 9.31
N GLN A 818 18.44 -35.32 10.61
CA GLN A 818 19.47 -35.96 11.43
C GLN A 818 18.87 -37.03 12.36
N TYR A 819 19.61 -38.12 12.56
CA TYR A 819 19.27 -39.21 13.47
C TYR A 819 20.24 -39.25 14.66
N GLY A 820 19.74 -39.57 15.86
CA GLY A 820 20.56 -39.93 17.03
C GLY A 820 20.82 -38.83 18.06
N LEU A 821 19.97 -37.80 18.19
CA LEU A 821 20.15 -36.64 19.08
C LEU A 821 20.23 -36.94 20.61
N GLY A 822 20.14 -38.20 21.02
CA GLY A 822 20.36 -38.66 22.41
C GLY A 822 21.65 -39.48 22.62
N THR A 823 22.55 -39.53 21.62
CA THR A 823 23.84 -40.24 21.67
C THR A 823 24.96 -39.33 21.19
N ASP A 824 26.21 -39.56 21.62
CA ASP A 824 27.40 -38.73 21.31
C ASP A 824 27.77 -38.64 19.80
N THR A 825 26.97 -39.23 18.90
CA THR A 825 27.22 -39.28 17.46
C THR A 825 25.96 -38.96 16.66
N PHE A 826 26.00 -37.86 15.90
CA PHE A 826 24.95 -37.45 14.98
C PHE A 826 25.16 -38.09 13.60
N VAL A 827 24.10 -38.64 13.01
CA VAL A 827 24.13 -39.19 11.64
C VAL A 827 23.28 -38.30 10.71
N PRO A 828 23.88 -37.60 9.74
CA PRO A 828 23.12 -36.82 8.75
C PRO A 828 22.36 -37.75 7.80
N LEU A 829 21.07 -37.47 7.60
CA LEU A 829 20.20 -38.18 6.67
C LEU A 829 20.06 -37.35 5.39
N ARG A 830 20.96 -37.55 4.44
CA ARG A 830 20.92 -36.94 3.10
C ARG A 830 21.42 -37.92 2.06
N ALA A 831 20.95 -37.78 0.82
CA ALA A 831 21.41 -38.62 -0.29
C ALA A 831 22.94 -38.51 -0.45
N GLY A 832 23.61 -39.66 -0.60
CA GLY A 832 25.07 -39.77 -0.67
C GLY A 832 25.76 -40.08 0.66
N GLU A 833 25.08 -39.98 1.80
CA GLU A 833 25.69 -40.31 3.11
C GLU A 833 25.68 -41.81 3.40
N ALA A 834 26.70 -42.25 4.15
CA ALA A 834 26.76 -43.62 4.64
C ALA A 834 25.78 -43.80 5.81
N PHE A 835 24.99 -44.88 5.77
CA PHE A 835 24.09 -45.25 6.85
C PHE A 835 24.34 -46.70 7.27
N ARG A 836 24.34 -46.93 8.58
CA ARG A 836 24.58 -48.25 9.18
C ARG A 836 23.41 -48.66 10.06
N TYR A 837 22.69 -49.70 9.62
CA TYR A 837 21.62 -50.33 10.36
C TYR A 837 22.14 -51.61 11.03
N THR A 838 22.04 -51.68 12.36
CA THR A 838 22.60 -52.79 13.16
C THR A 838 21.49 -53.55 13.87
N ARG A 839 21.47 -54.87 13.69
CA ARG A 839 20.66 -55.83 14.45
C ARG A 839 21.59 -56.82 15.16
N PRO A 840 21.10 -57.52 16.21
CA PRO A 840 21.90 -58.56 16.87
C PRO A 840 22.41 -59.66 15.92
N SER A 841 21.67 -59.93 14.85
CA SER A 841 21.95 -61.01 13.88
C SER A 841 22.66 -60.56 12.60
N TYR A 842 22.65 -59.26 12.27
CA TYR A 842 23.31 -58.75 11.06
C TYR A 842 23.57 -57.24 11.13
N VAL A 843 24.48 -56.77 10.28
CA VAL A 843 24.73 -55.34 10.04
C VAL A 843 24.51 -55.06 8.56
N LEU A 844 23.73 -54.03 8.26
CA LEU A 844 23.53 -53.52 6.91
C LEU A 844 24.15 -52.12 6.82
N ALA A 845 25.08 -51.93 5.88
CA ALA A 845 25.77 -50.66 5.69
C ALA A 845 25.72 -50.30 4.21
N GLY A 846 25.28 -49.08 3.92
CA GLY A 846 25.09 -48.63 2.55
C GLY A 846 25.06 -47.12 2.44
N VAL A 847 24.68 -46.63 1.27
CA VAL A 847 24.57 -45.20 0.98
C VAL A 847 23.09 -44.83 0.86
N ILE A 848 22.70 -43.73 1.50
CA ILE A 848 21.34 -43.18 1.39
C ILE A 848 21.14 -42.68 -0.04
N THR A 849 20.09 -43.13 -0.71
CA THR A 849 19.73 -42.69 -2.08
C THR A 849 18.55 -41.73 -2.09
N SER A 850 17.63 -41.85 -1.13
CA SER A 850 16.50 -40.91 -0.96
C SER A 850 16.12 -40.77 0.51
N VAL A 851 15.46 -39.64 0.82
CA VAL A 851 14.96 -39.29 2.15
C VAL A 851 13.58 -38.66 1.95
N GLU A 852 12.53 -39.27 2.49
CA GLU A 852 11.14 -38.85 2.34
C GLU A 852 10.45 -38.76 3.71
N VAL A 853 9.60 -37.75 3.93
CA VAL A 853 8.84 -37.65 5.19
C VAL A 853 7.77 -38.73 5.19
N ALA A 854 7.71 -39.54 6.25
CA ALA A 854 6.75 -40.63 6.32
C ALA A 854 5.31 -40.05 6.34
N SER A 855 4.47 -40.46 5.39
CA SER A 855 3.06 -40.10 5.40
C SER A 855 2.38 -40.73 6.62
N VAL A 856 1.75 -39.91 7.46
CA VAL A 856 0.84 -40.42 8.49
C VAL A 856 -0.34 -41.02 7.75
N ASP A 857 -0.47 -42.35 7.77
CA ASP A 857 -1.70 -43.02 7.33
C ASP A 857 -2.87 -42.35 8.07
N GLN A 858 -3.69 -41.59 7.35
CA GLN A 858 -5.00 -41.16 7.82
C GLN A 858 -5.85 -42.42 7.96
N GLY A 859 -5.73 -43.07 9.11
CA GLY A 859 -6.58 -44.17 9.51
C GLY A 859 -8.03 -43.72 9.58
N ASN A 860 -8.76 -43.95 8.50
CA ASN A 860 -10.13 -44.44 8.53
C ASN A 860 -11.10 -43.65 9.44
N THR A 861 -11.32 -42.36 9.17
CA THR A 861 -12.54 -41.66 9.61
C THR A 861 -13.68 -41.98 8.64
N GLY A 862 -14.10 -43.25 8.67
CA GLY A 862 -15.29 -43.75 8.02
C GLY A 862 -16.17 -44.45 9.04
N ARG A 863 -16.77 -43.68 9.95
CA ARG A 863 -18.08 -43.97 10.57
C ARG A 863 -18.62 -42.78 11.34
#